data_AF-A0A661UF72-F1
#
_entry.id   AF-A0A661UF72-F1
#
_cell.length_a   1.000
_cell.length_b   1.000
_cell.length_c   1.000
_cell.angle_alpha   90.00
_cell.angle_beta   90.00
_cell.angle_gamma   90.00
#
_symmetry.space_group_name_H-M   'P 1'
#
loop_
_entity.id
_entity.type
_entity.pdbx_description
1 polymer ?
#
loop_
_entity_poly.entity_id
_entity_poly.type
_entity_poly.pdbx_seq_one_letter_code
_entity_poly.pdbx_strand_id
1 'polypeptide(L)'
;YTNNTYTAAFRGFGSPQVIFAQESLMDEIAEICGLSPVEIREINGYRQGSITASGQKLVGHKVSLSEVINTSIKKSNYEAKKIEFAELNKSSQRYKYGIGLSCSFRGCSLGAEGTDATSAIVSVQADGSVYVLAGLNENGQGMRTTFSQIAAEVLGTKFENVVFLEPQTATITDGGPTVASRGTITGGNAVIVAAQDVKNRIFASIKDDLKVNTIEETIWENGLIKRVKEDPEIEPIEFDKAAEKAYWAGENLSAYGWWNAPEVSWIEETGQGNAYFTYVYGCHIAEIRIDTSTGKIDVQKVTAAHDVGKVINKLGAEGQVTGGVTQGIGYAILEDYNIQNGEVKSSNFDEYLIPTIKDVQKIDTIFIENEDKFGPLGAKSLGEPTLELTSAAINNALKFATGKHSHEIPLTLEKVFLNKQLKKPSRASEVAIAESCHIHETRKQSPRITNITTASPKNLESALEMLSKERFQILAGGTDVVIGLRMKSGNHKLMNIYDLDELKGIKYNSTTVHIAACRSITQILNDDFIKDNFPLLIKACSTIGSKQIRNRGTLGGNIVNAAPCADSYPPLLMYNASFKLASTRGTRSIDAKNFIERNYQTKIKHDEILTEIILPIPEKENYYHSYFQLGRRNALNITRLSVGIRMTFDDNKIKTCDLISGSLFSKPVNIPEIEEMLIGKHLNDEMISSVETPLQKIINDAIGSRWSSVYKMPVFINMVKDALIDIKEQRGSK
;
A
#
# COMPACT_ATOMS: atom_id res chain seq x y z
N TYR A 1 5.28 19.69 -23.38
CA TYR A 1 6.62 19.48 -22.81
C TYR A 1 6.77 20.35 -21.56
N THR A 2 7.46 19.87 -20.52
CA THR A 2 7.71 20.63 -19.27
C THR A 2 9.15 20.40 -18.81
N ASN A 3 9.70 21.29 -17.98
CA ASN A 3 11.02 21.11 -17.35
C ASN A 3 11.00 20.22 -16.09
N ASN A 4 9.95 19.41 -15.90
CA ASN A 4 9.86 18.45 -14.80
C ASN A 4 10.59 17.14 -15.15
N THR A 5 10.69 16.22 -14.18
CA THR A 5 11.24 14.88 -14.40
C THR A 5 10.53 14.18 -15.57
N TYR A 6 11.31 13.53 -16.44
CA TYR A 6 10.79 12.80 -17.59
C TYR A 6 9.86 11.67 -17.14
N THR A 7 8.65 11.61 -17.70
CA THR A 7 7.69 10.55 -17.44
C THR A 7 8.02 9.32 -18.29
N ALA A 8 7.83 8.13 -17.74
CA ALA A 8 8.09 6.86 -18.44
C ALA A 8 6.89 5.92 -18.29
N ALA A 9 7.03 4.70 -18.84
CA ALA A 9 6.03 3.66 -18.69
C ALA A 9 5.76 3.35 -17.21
N PHE A 10 4.47 3.31 -16.86
CA PHE A 10 3.96 2.80 -15.60
C PHE A 10 2.83 1.83 -15.93
N ARG A 11 2.58 0.84 -15.06
CA ARG A 11 1.58 -0.21 -15.30
C ARG A 11 0.25 0.41 -15.75
N GLY A 12 -0.30 -0.08 -16.87
CA GLY A 12 -1.51 0.45 -17.51
C GLY A 12 -1.24 1.42 -18.66
N PHE A 13 -0.07 2.05 -18.71
CA PHE A 13 0.43 2.84 -19.84
C PHE A 13 -0.59 3.84 -20.42
N GLY A 14 -1.05 4.77 -19.57
CA GLY A 14 -2.02 5.82 -19.96
C GLY A 14 -3.48 5.44 -19.72
N SER A 15 -3.81 4.15 -19.66
CA SER A 15 -5.18 3.68 -19.39
C SER A 15 -5.72 4.08 -18.02
N PRO A 16 -4.98 4.02 -16.89
CA PRO A 16 -5.50 4.42 -15.58
C PRO A 16 -6.02 5.87 -15.56
N GLN A 17 -5.34 6.79 -16.25
CA GLN A 17 -5.71 8.20 -16.33
C GLN A 17 -7.03 8.38 -17.09
N VAL A 18 -7.17 7.72 -18.24
CA VAL A 18 -8.36 7.82 -19.09
C VAL A 18 -9.56 7.12 -18.44
N ILE A 19 -9.34 5.93 -17.87
CA ILE A 19 -10.38 5.18 -17.15
C ILE A 19 -10.88 5.96 -15.94
N PHE A 20 -10.01 6.62 -15.18
CA PHE A 20 -10.43 7.49 -14.09
C PHE A 20 -11.39 8.59 -14.57
N ALA A 21 -11.04 9.29 -15.66
CA ALA A 21 -11.88 10.35 -16.21
C ALA A 21 -13.20 9.79 -16.77
N GLN A 22 -13.13 8.74 -17.60
CA GLN A 22 -14.30 8.14 -18.26
C GLN A 22 -15.28 7.56 -17.25
N GLU A 23 -14.81 6.74 -16.31
CA GLU A 23 -15.70 6.05 -15.36
C GLU A 23 -16.26 6.99 -14.29
N SER A 24 -15.57 8.10 -13.98
CA SER A 24 -16.16 9.18 -13.17
C SER A 24 -17.25 9.92 -13.94
N LEU A 25 -17.01 10.22 -15.23
CA LEU A 25 -17.99 10.86 -16.10
C LEU A 25 -19.24 9.99 -16.31
N MET A 26 -19.08 8.66 -16.43
CA MET A 26 -20.21 7.75 -16.57
C MET A 26 -21.18 7.82 -15.38
N ASP A 27 -20.65 7.95 -14.15
CA ASP A 27 -21.48 8.12 -12.95
C ASP A 27 -22.17 9.49 -12.91
N GLU A 28 -21.50 10.56 -13.36
CA GLU A 28 -22.10 11.89 -13.51
C GLU A 28 -23.26 11.88 -14.53
N ILE A 29 -23.07 11.22 -15.68
CA ILE A 29 -24.11 11.06 -16.71
C ILE A 29 -25.28 10.24 -16.15
N ALA A 30 -25.02 9.18 -15.39
CA ALA A 30 -26.07 8.37 -14.76
C ALA A 30 -26.96 9.24 -13.88
N GLU A 31 -26.37 10.09 -13.03
CA GLU A 31 -27.10 11.02 -12.17
C GLU A 31 -27.97 12.00 -12.97
N ILE A 32 -27.41 12.61 -14.03
CA ILE A 32 -28.14 13.55 -14.89
C ILE A 32 -29.31 12.88 -15.59
N CYS A 33 -29.15 11.63 -16.03
CA CYS A 33 -30.17 10.86 -16.73
C CYS A 33 -31.18 10.18 -15.80
N GLY A 34 -30.99 10.23 -14.47
CA GLY A 34 -31.82 9.50 -13.51
C GLY A 34 -31.68 7.98 -13.62
N LEU A 35 -30.51 7.49 -14.08
CA LEU A 35 -30.17 6.07 -14.20
C LEU A 35 -29.20 5.66 -13.10
N SER A 36 -29.16 4.38 -12.76
CA SER A 36 -28.10 3.85 -11.89
C SER A 36 -26.75 3.77 -12.62
N PRO A 37 -25.63 3.78 -11.87
CA PRO A 37 -24.29 3.56 -12.44
C PRO A 37 -24.16 2.25 -13.22
N VAL A 38 -24.96 1.23 -12.88
CA VAL A 38 -24.99 -0.06 -13.60
C VAL A 38 -25.73 0.09 -14.92
N GLU A 39 -26.96 0.61 -14.90
CA GLU A 39 -27.81 0.74 -16.08
C GLU A 39 -27.15 1.56 -17.20
N ILE A 40 -26.48 2.67 -16.86
CA ILE A 40 -25.81 3.48 -17.89
C ILE A 40 -24.70 2.69 -18.61
N ARG A 41 -23.99 1.80 -17.90
CA ARG A 41 -22.94 0.95 -18.47
C ARG A 41 -23.52 -0.23 -19.23
N GLU A 42 -24.66 -0.77 -18.80
CA GLU A 42 -25.37 -1.80 -19.56
C GLU A 42 -25.90 -1.26 -20.89
N ILE A 43 -26.40 -0.03 -20.92
CA ILE A 43 -26.86 0.63 -22.15
C ILE A 43 -25.68 0.83 -23.10
N ASN A 44 -24.61 1.48 -22.62
CA ASN A 44 -23.51 1.96 -23.46
C ASN A 44 -22.36 0.95 -23.67
N GLY A 45 -22.33 -0.13 -22.89
CA GLY A 45 -21.26 -1.12 -22.92
C GLY A 45 -21.14 -1.84 -24.26
N TYR A 46 -19.91 -2.17 -24.64
CA TYR A 46 -19.62 -2.97 -25.83
C TYR A 46 -20.26 -4.35 -25.75
N ARG A 47 -20.78 -4.80 -26.90
CA ARG A 47 -21.38 -6.12 -27.13
C ARG A 47 -20.63 -6.80 -28.27
N GLN A 48 -20.90 -8.09 -28.48
CA GLN A 48 -20.32 -8.80 -29.60
C GLN A 48 -20.64 -8.08 -30.92
N GLY A 49 -19.61 -7.82 -31.72
CA GLY A 49 -19.75 -7.11 -33.00
C GLY A 49 -19.86 -5.58 -32.91
N SER A 50 -19.76 -4.99 -31.71
CA SER A 50 -19.66 -3.53 -31.55
C SER A 50 -18.45 -2.95 -32.28
N ILE A 51 -18.53 -1.67 -32.61
CA ILE A 51 -17.47 -0.90 -33.27
C ILE A 51 -16.84 0.04 -32.23
N THR A 52 -15.51 0.00 -32.10
CA THR A 52 -14.76 0.87 -31.19
C THR A 52 -14.61 2.29 -31.74
N ALA A 53 -14.09 3.21 -30.93
CA ALA A 53 -13.74 4.56 -31.40
C ALA A 53 -12.70 4.56 -32.54
N SER A 54 -11.89 3.50 -32.66
CA SER A 54 -10.95 3.31 -33.76
C SER A 54 -11.57 2.67 -35.01
N GLY A 55 -12.89 2.47 -35.05
CA GLY A 55 -13.55 1.79 -36.16
C GLY A 55 -13.36 0.26 -36.17
N GLN A 56 -12.67 -0.30 -35.18
CA GLN A 56 -12.47 -1.75 -35.08
C GLN A 56 -13.77 -2.46 -34.69
N LYS A 57 -14.11 -3.50 -35.44
CA LYS A 57 -15.25 -4.38 -35.11
C LYS A 57 -14.81 -5.51 -34.18
N LEU A 58 -15.47 -5.64 -33.01
CA LEU A 58 -15.13 -6.63 -32.00
C LEU A 58 -15.72 -8.01 -32.32
N VAL A 59 -15.02 -8.78 -33.17
CA VAL A 59 -15.42 -10.14 -33.59
C VAL A 59 -14.36 -11.22 -33.36
N GLY A 60 -13.13 -10.84 -33.03
CA GLY A 60 -11.99 -11.76 -32.90
C GLY A 60 -11.97 -12.59 -31.62
N HIS A 61 -12.76 -12.19 -30.63
CA HIS A 61 -12.81 -12.76 -29.28
C HIS A 61 -14.22 -12.56 -28.67
N LYS A 62 -14.50 -13.21 -27.54
CA LYS A 62 -15.74 -12.99 -26.77
C LYS A 62 -15.70 -11.61 -26.10
N VAL A 63 -16.67 -10.75 -26.41
CA VAL A 63 -16.87 -9.46 -25.71
C VAL A 63 -17.59 -9.71 -24.39
N SER A 64 -16.86 -9.63 -23.28
CA SER A 64 -17.32 -10.07 -21.95
C SER A 64 -17.59 -8.91 -20.98
N LEU A 65 -17.73 -7.67 -21.46
CA LEU A 65 -17.94 -6.50 -20.59
C LEU A 65 -19.18 -6.65 -19.68
N SER A 66 -20.32 -7.08 -20.23
CA SER A 66 -21.53 -7.33 -19.42
C SER A 66 -21.33 -8.49 -18.44
N GLU A 67 -20.54 -9.51 -18.80
CA GLU A 67 -20.27 -10.67 -17.95
C GLU A 67 -19.40 -10.29 -16.75
N VAL A 68 -18.35 -9.48 -16.95
CA VAL A 68 -17.50 -8.98 -15.85
C VAL A 68 -18.30 -8.06 -14.92
N ILE A 69 -19.17 -7.20 -15.45
CA ILE A 69 -20.03 -6.32 -14.64
C ILE A 69 -21.01 -7.14 -13.80
N ASN A 70 -21.79 -8.03 -14.42
CA ASN A 70 -22.81 -8.83 -13.75
C ASN A 70 -22.20 -9.76 -12.69
N THR A 71 -21.05 -10.35 -13.00
CA THR A 71 -20.33 -11.21 -12.06
C THR A 71 -19.83 -10.41 -10.87
N SER A 72 -19.23 -9.23 -11.08
CA SER A 72 -18.79 -8.35 -10.00
C SER A 72 -19.96 -7.93 -9.10
N ILE A 73 -21.07 -7.47 -9.67
CA ILE A 73 -22.29 -7.06 -8.94
C ILE A 73 -22.79 -8.18 -8.04
N LYS A 74 -22.91 -9.40 -8.60
CA LYS A 74 -23.38 -10.57 -7.86
C LYS A 74 -22.41 -10.95 -6.74
N LYS A 75 -21.10 -10.99 -7.01
CA LYS A 75 -20.10 -11.46 -6.05
C LYS A 75 -19.82 -10.45 -4.93
N SER A 76 -20.01 -9.15 -5.19
CA SER A 76 -19.89 -8.10 -4.17
C SER A 76 -21.17 -7.85 -3.39
N ASN A 77 -22.30 -8.47 -3.77
CA ASN A 77 -23.64 -8.13 -3.28
C ASN A 77 -23.95 -6.62 -3.45
N TYR A 78 -23.57 -6.05 -4.59
CA TYR A 78 -23.57 -4.60 -4.84
C TYR A 78 -24.89 -3.91 -4.48
N GLU A 79 -26.02 -4.43 -4.97
CA GLU A 79 -27.33 -3.79 -4.71
C GLU A 79 -27.74 -3.85 -3.24
N ALA A 80 -27.50 -4.98 -2.57
CA ALA A 80 -27.78 -5.09 -1.13
C ALA A 80 -26.90 -4.12 -0.32
N LYS A 81 -25.62 -4.02 -0.68
CA LYS A 81 -24.68 -3.08 -0.04
C LYS A 81 -25.03 -1.63 -0.29
N LYS A 82 -25.54 -1.28 -1.48
CA LYS A 82 -26.02 0.06 -1.78
C LYS A 82 -27.14 0.48 -0.82
N ILE A 83 -28.10 -0.41 -0.57
CA ILE A 83 -29.18 -0.17 0.39
C ILE A 83 -28.64 -0.07 1.82
N GLU A 84 -27.80 -1.02 2.24
CA GLU A 84 -27.18 -1.04 3.57
C GLU A 84 -26.41 0.26 3.85
N PHE A 85 -25.54 0.68 2.93
CA PHE A 85 -24.73 1.87 3.08
C PHE A 85 -25.55 3.15 3.04
N ALA A 86 -26.63 3.21 2.24
CA ALA A 86 -27.55 4.34 2.26
C ALA A 86 -28.22 4.51 3.63
N GLU A 87 -28.64 3.41 4.29
CA GLU A 87 -29.22 3.48 5.63
C GLU A 87 -28.19 3.82 6.72
N LEU A 88 -26.97 3.25 6.63
CA LEU A 88 -25.87 3.64 7.52
C LEU A 88 -25.52 5.14 7.37
N ASN A 89 -25.59 5.67 6.15
CA ASN A 89 -25.32 7.07 5.87
C ASN A 89 -26.41 8.02 6.42
N LYS A 90 -27.63 7.55 6.64
CA LYS A 90 -28.68 8.34 7.31
C LYS A 90 -28.49 8.40 8.83
N SER A 91 -28.01 7.31 9.42
CA SER A 91 -27.85 7.18 10.88
C SER A 91 -26.56 7.78 11.42
N SER A 92 -25.46 7.73 10.66
CA SER A 92 -24.16 8.25 11.12
C SER A 92 -23.86 9.64 10.59
N GLN A 93 -23.50 10.56 11.51
CA GLN A 93 -23.02 11.91 11.15
C GLN A 93 -21.53 11.91 10.77
N ARG A 94 -20.72 11.08 11.46
CA ARG A 94 -19.26 11.03 11.28
C ARG A 94 -18.80 10.08 10.19
N TYR A 95 -19.36 8.88 10.13
CA TYR A 95 -18.92 7.87 9.16
C TYR A 95 -19.86 7.81 7.98
N LYS A 96 -19.32 7.91 6.77
CA LYS A 96 -20.06 7.64 5.53
C LYS A 96 -19.48 6.43 4.83
N TYR A 97 -20.34 5.59 4.28
CA TYR A 97 -20.02 4.36 3.58
C TYR A 97 -20.29 4.53 2.10
N GLY A 98 -19.32 4.09 1.29
CA GLY A 98 -19.29 4.24 -0.15
C GLY A 98 -19.23 2.89 -0.83
N ILE A 99 -20.01 2.72 -1.90
CA ILE A 99 -19.81 1.62 -2.85
C ILE A 99 -19.81 2.20 -4.27
N GLY A 100 -18.81 1.84 -5.06
CA GLY A 100 -18.63 2.36 -6.41
C GLY A 100 -17.99 1.33 -7.32
N LEU A 101 -18.29 1.43 -8.61
CA LEU A 101 -17.81 0.49 -9.61
C LEU A 101 -17.10 1.20 -10.76
N SER A 102 -16.19 0.49 -11.40
CA SER A 102 -15.54 0.91 -12.63
C SER A 102 -15.31 -0.29 -13.54
N CYS A 103 -15.38 -0.07 -14.85
CA CYS A 103 -15.14 -1.10 -15.84
C CYS A 103 -14.16 -0.64 -16.93
N SER A 104 -13.54 -1.59 -17.62
CA SER A 104 -12.64 -1.32 -18.73
C SER A 104 -12.67 -2.42 -19.78
N PHE A 105 -12.22 -2.07 -20.96
CA PHE A 105 -11.81 -2.97 -22.01
C PHE A 105 -10.40 -2.54 -22.45
N ARG A 106 -9.45 -3.46 -22.55
CA ARG A 106 -8.04 -3.16 -22.86
C ARG A 106 -7.57 -4.04 -24.01
N GLY A 107 -6.92 -3.42 -24.98
CA GLY A 107 -6.21 -4.13 -26.06
C GLY A 107 -5.04 -4.93 -25.49
N CYS A 108 -4.85 -6.15 -25.96
CA CYS A 108 -3.77 -7.01 -25.49
C CYS A 108 -2.52 -6.84 -26.35
N SER A 109 -1.35 -6.91 -25.72
CA SER A 109 -0.05 -6.81 -26.38
C SER A 109 0.24 -5.40 -26.96
N LEU A 110 1.22 -5.25 -27.86
CA LEU A 110 1.61 -3.93 -28.39
C LEU A 110 0.58 -3.33 -29.36
N GLY A 111 -0.30 -4.16 -29.92
CA GLY A 111 -1.22 -3.72 -30.96
C GLY A 111 -0.48 -3.16 -32.18
N ALA A 112 -1.06 -2.17 -32.83
CA ALA A 112 -0.49 -1.53 -34.01
C ALA A 112 0.68 -0.55 -33.73
N GLU A 113 1.11 -0.40 -32.47
CA GLU A 113 2.19 0.52 -32.09
C GLU A 113 3.60 -0.02 -32.40
N GLY A 114 3.74 -1.33 -32.66
CA GLY A 114 5.06 -1.91 -32.92
C GLY A 114 5.06 -3.36 -33.36
N THR A 115 6.25 -3.87 -33.71
CA THR A 115 6.43 -5.27 -34.08
C THR A 115 6.22 -6.17 -32.87
N ASP A 116 5.23 -7.04 -32.99
CA ASP A 116 4.79 -7.89 -31.91
C ASP A 116 5.19 -9.35 -32.18
N ALA A 117 6.43 -9.68 -31.85
CA ALA A 117 7.00 -11.00 -32.04
C ALA A 117 7.95 -11.39 -30.91
N THR A 118 8.03 -12.68 -30.60
CA THR A 118 8.89 -13.19 -29.52
C THR A 118 9.39 -14.59 -29.84
N SER A 119 10.55 -14.91 -29.26
CA SER A 119 11.25 -16.19 -29.40
C SER A 119 11.22 -17.02 -28.11
N ALA A 120 11.33 -18.33 -28.26
CA ALA A 120 11.64 -19.27 -27.18
C ALA A 120 12.53 -20.41 -27.70
N ILE A 121 13.28 -21.05 -26.81
CA ILE A 121 14.00 -22.29 -27.08
C ILE A 121 13.51 -23.32 -26.09
N VAL A 122 13.16 -24.51 -26.60
CA VAL A 122 12.84 -25.68 -25.79
C VAL A 122 13.79 -26.80 -26.18
N SER A 123 14.47 -27.38 -25.20
CA SER A 123 15.42 -28.48 -25.41
C SER A 123 15.15 -29.60 -24.42
N VAL A 124 14.81 -30.78 -24.92
CA VAL A 124 14.61 -32.00 -24.13
C VAL A 124 15.91 -32.81 -24.15
N GLN A 125 16.39 -33.19 -22.97
CA GLN A 125 17.58 -34.03 -22.82
C GLN A 125 17.20 -35.52 -22.85
N ALA A 126 18.19 -36.39 -23.04
CA ALA A 126 17.98 -37.84 -23.11
C ALA A 126 17.41 -38.44 -21.80
N ASP A 127 17.60 -37.77 -20.66
CA ASP A 127 17.03 -38.17 -19.36
C ASP A 127 15.60 -37.64 -19.13
N GLY A 128 15.00 -36.99 -20.13
CA GLY A 128 13.66 -36.41 -20.03
C GLY A 128 13.61 -35.03 -19.36
N SER A 129 14.73 -34.46 -18.92
CA SER A 129 14.77 -33.07 -18.45
C SER A 129 14.54 -32.08 -19.60
N VAL A 130 13.87 -30.96 -19.31
CA VAL A 130 13.46 -29.97 -20.31
C VAL A 130 14.01 -28.60 -19.96
N TYR A 131 14.79 -28.00 -20.86
CA TYR A 131 15.27 -26.64 -20.74
C TYR A 131 14.40 -25.67 -21.53
N VAL A 132 14.00 -24.57 -20.90
CA VAL A 132 13.20 -23.49 -21.53
C VAL A 132 13.94 -22.17 -21.42
N LEU A 133 14.05 -21.45 -22.54
CA LEU A 133 14.53 -20.07 -22.62
C LEU A 133 13.50 -19.24 -23.40
N ALA A 134 13.38 -17.96 -23.09
CA ALA A 134 12.51 -17.04 -23.83
C ALA A 134 13.16 -15.67 -24.04
N GLY A 135 12.83 -15.00 -25.14
CA GLY A 135 13.33 -13.65 -25.46
C GLY A 135 12.72 -12.53 -24.61
N LEU A 136 12.08 -12.86 -23.48
CA LEU A 136 11.42 -11.94 -22.56
C LEU A 136 11.99 -12.09 -21.14
N ASN A 137 11.70 -11.13 -20.28
CA ASN A 137 12.29 -11.01 -18.95
C ASN A 137 11.29 -11.19 -17.81
N GLU A 138 11.76 -11.84 -16.74
CA GLU A 138 11.03 -11.99 -15.48
C GLU A 138 11.29 -10.78 -14.57
N ASN A 139 10.23 -10.09 -14.17
CA ASN A 139 10.25 -8.93 -13.29
C ASN A 139 9.49 -9.18 -11.97
N GLY A 140 9.08 -10.43 -11.71
CA GLY A 140 8.24 -10.84 -10.58
C GLY A 140 6.79 -11.16 -10.97
N GLN A 141 6.45 -11.11 -12.27
CA GLN A 141 5.12 -11.42 -12.76
C GLN A 141 4.79 -12.93 -12.82
N GLY A 142 5.80 -13.79 -12.67
CA GLY A 142 5.62 -15.26 -12.69
C GLY A 142 5.67 -15.86 -14.10
N MET A 143 6.38 -15.20 -15.01
CA MET A 143 6.61 -15.65 -16.38
C MET A 143 7.39 -16.97 -16.43
N ARG A 144 8.47 -17.12 -15.63
CA ARG A 144 9.29 -18.36 -15.61
C ARG A 144 8.43 -19.59 -15.29
N THR A 145 7.60 -19.48 -14.27
CA THR A 145 6.65 -20.54 -13.86
C THR A 145 5.63 -20.80 -14.96
N THR A 146 5.01 -19.75 -15.49
CA THR A 146 3.96 -19.87 -16.51
C THR A 146 4.48 -20.53 -17.79
N PHE A 147 5.67 -20.15 -18.27
CA PHE A 147 6.26 -20.75 -19.47
C PHE A 147 6.68 -22.20 -19.23
N SER A 148 7.18 -22.52 -18.04
CA SER A 148 7.52 -23.90 -17.68
C SER A 148 6.27 -24.79 -17.61
N GLN A 149 5.15 -24.28 -17.10
CA GLN A 149 3.86 -24.98 -17.11
C GLN A 149 3.35 -25.19 -18.54
N ILE A 150 3.45 -24.18 -19.40
CA ILE A 150 3.07 -24.30 -20.81
C ILE A 150 3.92 -25.36 -21.53
N ALA A 151 5.25 -25.34 -21.33
CA ALA A 151 6.14 -26.34 -21.90
C ALA A 151 5.81 -27.76 -21.39
N ALA A 152 5.57 -27.92 -20.09
CA ALA A 152 5.20 -29.20 -19.48
C ALA A 152 3.88 -29.73 -20.05
N GLU A 153 2.86 -28.88 -20.17
CA GLU A 153 1.55 -29.21 -20.74
C GLU A 153 1.68 -29.66 -22.20
N VAL A 154 2.39 -28.89 -23.03
CA VAL A 154 2.56 -29.24 -24.45
C VAL A 154 3.31 -30.56 -24.61
N LEU A 155 4.40 -30.76 -23.87
CA LEU A 155 5.19 -31.98 -23.92
C LEU A 155 4.54 -33.16 -23.16
N GLY A 156 3.49 -32.92 -22.38
CA GLY A 156 2.88 -33.91 -21.49
C GLY A 156 3.84 -34.49 -20.45
N THR A 157 4.89 -33.75 -20.08
CA THR A 157 5.86 -34.14 -19.03
C THR A 157 5.47 -33.54 -17.69
N LYS A 158 6.15 -33.94 -16.62
CA LYS A 158 5.93 -33.37 -15.29
C LYS A 158 6.61 -32.01 -15.17
N PHE A 159 5.96 -31.08 -14.47
CA PHE A 159 6.51 -29.73 -14.22
C PHE A 159 7.90 -29.76 -13.57
N GLU A 160 8.17 -30.72 -12.69
CA GLU A 160 9.46 -30.90 -12.01
C GLU A 160 10.64 -31.22 -12.96
N ASN A 161 10.35 -31.69 -14.17
CA ASN A 161 11.36 -31.97 -15.18
C ASN A 161 11.76 -30.71 -15.97
N VAL A 162 11.04 -29.60 -15.80
CA VAL A 162 11.27 -28.37 -16.57
C VAL A 162 12.13 -27.39 -15.79
N VAL A 163 13.24 -26.97 -16.40
CA VAL A 163 14.16 -25.96 -15.87
C VAL A 163 14.16 -24.75 -16.80
N PHE A 164 13.75 -23.62 -16.26
CA PHE A 164 13.82 -22.34 -16.97
C PHE A 164 15.23 -21.74 -16.82
N LEU A 165 15.93 -21.49 -17.93
CA LEU A 165 17.26 -20.89 -17.92
C LEU A 165 17.17 -19.37 -18.12
N GLU A 166 18.17 -18.65 -17.61
CA GLU A 166 18.22 -17.20 -17.77
C GLU A 166 18.55 -16.82 -19.22
N PRO A 167 17.78 -15.91 -19.84
CA PRO A 167 17.97 -15.55 -21.23
C PRO A 167 19.26 -14.73 -21.40
N GLN A 168 20.13 -15.17 -22.30
CA GLN A 168 21.30 -14.41 -22.74
C GLN A 168 21.09 -13.93 -24.17
N THR A 169 21.37 -12.67 -24.45
CA THR A 169 21.24 -12.11 -25.82
C THR A 169 22.16 -12.78 -26.83
N ALA A 170 23.18 -13.52 -26.38
CA ALA A 170 24.04 -14.35 -27.23
C ALA A 170 23.38 -15.67 -27.66
N THR A 171 22.35 -16.13 -26.96
CA THR A 171 21.73 -17.46 -27.17
C THR A 171 20.30 -17.39 -27.69
N ILE A 172 19.62 -16.25 -27.52
CA ILE A 172 18.24 -16.07 -27.97
C ILE A 172 18.06 -14.71 -28.64
N THR A 173 17.31 -14.70 -29.74
CA THR A 173 17.02 -13.49 -30.52
C THR A 173 16.20 -12.49 -29.71
N ASP A 174 16.38 -11.21 -29.99
CA ASP A 174 15.61 -10.11 -29.42
C ASP A 174 14.09 -10.34 -29.63
N GLY A 175 13.38 -10.56 -28.53
CA GLY A 175 11.93 -10.73 -28.48
C GLY A 175 11.17 -9.46 -28.10
N GLY A 176 11.87 -8.32 -28.08
CA GLY A 176 11.33 -7.03 -27.67
C GLY A 176 11.19 -6.86 -26.15
N PRO A 177 10.69 -5.69 -25.71
CA PRO A 177 10.56 -5.37 -24.29
C PRO A 177 9.42 -6.15 -23.63
N THR A 178 9.56 -6.54 -22.36
CA THR A 178 8.47 -7.16 -21.59
C THR A 178 7.50 -6.10 -21.04
N VAL A 179 6.60 -5.62 -21.89
CA VAL A 179 5.63 -4.54 -21.64
C VAL A 179 4.24 -4.90 -22.19
N ALA A 180 3.27 -3.98 -22.11
CA ALA A 180 1.93 -4.10 -22.74
C ALA A 180 1.17 -5.40 -22.39
N SER A 181 1.51 -6.00 -21.25
CA SER A 181 0.99 -7.30 -20.82
C SER A 181 1.15 -8.42 -21.88
N ARG A 182 2.12 -8.28 -22.79
CA ARG A 182 2.38 -9.20 -23.91
C ARG A 182 3.00 -10.53 -23.46
N GLY A 183 3.58 -10.56 -22.26
CA GLY A 183 4.49 -11.60 -21.80
C GLY A 183 3.94 -13.00 -22.00
N THR A 184 2.80 -13.31 -21.37
CA THR A 184 2.15 -14.61 -21.51
C THR A 184 1.73 -14.89 -22.95
N ILE A 185 1.06 -13.96 -23.62
CA ILE A 185 0.54 -14.18 -24.97
C ILE A 185 1.65 -14.53 -25.96
N THR A 186 2.67 -13.69 -26.06
CA THR A 186 3.71 -13.82 -27.09
C THR A 186 4.73 -14.88 -26.74
N GLY A 187 5.29 -14.82 -25.52
CA GLY A 187 6.29 -15.78 -25.08
C GLY A 187 5.72 -17.17 -24.84
N GLY A 188 4.49 -17.27 -24.31
CA GLY A 188 3.82 -18.56 -24.13
C GLY A 188 3.56 -19.25 -25.46
N ASN A 189 3.09 -18.53 -26.49
CA ASN A 189 2.93 -19.12 -27.83
C ASN A 189 4.27 -19.51 -28.46
N ALA A 190 5.33 -18.70 -28.28
CA ALA A 190 6.66 -19.07 -28.76
C ALA A 190 7.17 -20.38 -28.09
N VAL A 191 6.89 -20.57 -26.80
CA VAL A 191 7.17 -21.82 -26.09
C VAL A 191 6.36 -22.98 -26.67
N ILE A 192 5.06 -22.79 -26.97
CA ILE A 192 4.23 -23.83 -27.60
C ILE A 192 4.83 -24.25 -28.95
N VAL A 193 5.23 -23.29 -29.79
CA VAL A 193 5.84 -23.58 -31.10
C VAL A 193 7.08 -24.45 -30.93
N ALA A 194 8.01 -24.05 -30.06
CA ALA A 194 9.24 -24.80 -29.81
C ALA A 194 8.96 -26.19 -29.22
N ALA A 195 8.09 -26.28 -28.22
CA ALA A 195 7.75 -27.52 -27.55
C ALA A 195 7.05 -28.52 -28.49
N GLN A 196 6.16 -28.03 -29.35
CA GLN A 196 5.44 -28.87 -30.32
C GLN A 196 6.39 -29.46 -31.37
N ASP A 197 7.38 -28.68 -31.83
CA ASP A 197 8.41 -29.17 -32.75
C ASP A 197 9.23 -30.31 -32.14
N VAL A 198 9.65 -30.17 -30.88
CA VAL A 198 10.36 -31.25 -30.17
C VAL A 198 9.43 -32.46 -29.96
N LYS A 199 8.17 -32.23 -29.57
CA LYS A 199 7.16 -33.28 -29.39
C LYS A 199 6.96 -34.11 -30.66
N ASN A 200 6.89 -33.46 -31.82
CA ASN A 200 6.72 -34.12 -33.11
C ASN A 200 7.91 -35.04 -33.45
N ARG A 201 9.14 -34.63 -33.12
CA ARG A 201 10.35 -35.45 -33.33
C ARG A 201 10.39 -36.65 -32.38
N ILE A 202 10.03 -36.46 -31.12
CA ILE A 202 9.87 -37.56 -30.16
C ILE A 202 8.79 -38.54 -30.66
N PHE A 203 7.62 -38.02 -31.08
CA PHE A 203 6.53 -38.83 -31.63
C PHE A 203 6.98 -39.67 -32.82
N ALA A 204 7.75 -39.10 -33.75
CA ALA A 204 8.27 -39.81 -34.92
C ALA A 204 9.10 -41.06 -34.55
N SER A 205 9.78 -41.02 -33.40
CA SER A 205 10.61 -42.13 -32.89
C SER A 205 9.83 -43.23 -32.16
N ILE A 206 8.61 -42.95 -31.68
CA ILE A 206 7.82 -43.86 -30.83
C ILE A 206 6.49 -44.32 -31.45
N LYS A 207 6.06 -43.72 -32.57
CA LYS A 207 4.75 -44.01 -33.18
C LYS A 207 4.55 -45.50 -33.52
N ASP A 208 5.62 -46.20 -33.90
CA ASP A 208 5.57 -47.63 -34.25
C ASP A 208 5.42 -48.51 -33.00
N ASP A 209 6.06 -48.14 -31.89
CA ASP A 209 5.91 -48.82 -30.60
C ASP A 209 4.46 -48.72 -30.11
N LEU A 210 3.88 -47.54 -30.28
CA LEU A 210 2.49 -47.27 -29.93
C LEU A 210 1.51 -47.76 -31.00
N LYS A 211 1.95 -48.26 -32.15
CA LYS A 211 1.16 -48.66 -33.33
C LYS A 211 0.10 -47.61 -33.74
N VAL A 212 0.50 -46.35 -33.83
CA VAL A 212 -0.34 -45.20 -34.25
C VAL A 212 0.28 -44.49 -35.46
N ASN A 213 -0.54 -43.77 -36.22
CA ASN A 213 -0.10 -43.05 -37.41
C ASN A 213 0.09 -41.55 -37.17
N THR A 214 -0.76 -40.97 -36.32
CA THR A 214 -0.74 -39.52 -36.06
C THR A 214 -0.63 -39.21 -34.57
N ILE A 215 -0.10 -38.02 -34.26
CA ILE A 215 0.12 -37.60 -32.88
C ILE A 215 -1.21 -37.39 -32.14
N GLU A 216 -2.28 -37.06 -32.85
CA GLU A 216 -3.64 -36.90 -32.31
C GLU A 216 -4.22 -38.23 -31.83
N GLU A 217 -3.67 -39.37 -32.25
CA GLU A 217 -4.02 -40.69 -31.72
C GLU A 217 -3.32 -40.99 -30.38
N THR A 218 -2.55 -40.03 -29.85
CA THR A 218 -1.84 -40.15 -28.57
C THR A 218 -2.26 -39.09 -27.55
N ILE A 219 -2.22 -39.46 -26.28
CA ILE A 219 -2.39 -38.58 -25.12
C ILE A 219 -1.04 -38.49 -24.43
N TRP A 220 -0.58 -37.28 -24.17
CA TRP A 220 0.66 -36.99 -23.47
C TRP A 220 0.30 -36.29 -22.17
N GLU A 221 0.44 -36.96 -21.03
CA GLU A 221 0.06 -36.40 -19.74
C GLU A 221 0.89 -37.01 -18.60
N ASN A 222 1.27 -36.19 -17.61
CA ASN A 222 1.96 -36.62 -16.39
C ASN A 222 3.24 -37.46 -16.61
N GLY A 223 3.94 -37.24 -17.73
CA GLY A 223 5.14 -37.98 -18.10
C GLY A 223 4.86 -39.33 -18.77
N LEU A 224 3.63 -39.58 -19.22
CA LEU A 224 3.23 -40.79 -19.93
C LEU A 224 2.65 -40.46 -21.30
N ILE A 225 2.97 -41.31 -22.28
CA ILE A 225 2.48 -41.23 -23.65
C ILE A 225 1.68 -42.49 -23.93
N LYS A 226 0.37 -42.35 -24.15
CA LYS A 226 -0.54 -43.48 -24.39
C LYS A 226 -1.39 -43.24 -25.62
N ARG A 227 -2.03 -44.30 -26.11
CA ARG A 227 -3.01 -44.20 -27.20
C ARG A 227 -4.32 -43.58 -26.68
N VAL A 228 -5.01 -42.82 -27.53
CA VAL A 228 -6.38 -42.35 -27.26
C VAL A 228 -7.34 -43.55 -27.22
N LYS A 229 -7.18 -44.49 -28.16
CA LYS A 229 -7.90 -45.76 -28.16
C LYS A 229 -7.05 -46.79 -27.44
N GLU A 230 -7.45 -47.11 -26.22
CA GLU A 230 -6.77 -48.09 -25.37
C GLU A 230 -6.68 -49.45 -26.07
N ASP A 231 -5.49 -50.05 -26.00
CA ASP A 231 -5.19 -51.40 -26.44
C ASP A 231 -4.42 -52.08 -25.30
N PRO A 232 -5.00 -53.08 -24.61
CA PRO A 232 -4.36 -53.76 -23.48
C PRO A 232 -3.03 -54.43 -23.83
N GLU A 233 -2.73 -54.65 -25.11
CA GLU A 233 -1.47 -55.25 -25.56
C GLU A 233 -0.35 -54.22 -25.79
N ILE A 234 -0.65 -52.92 -25.70
CA ILE A 234 0.31 -51.83 -25.95
C ILE A 234 0.44 -50.97 -24.69
N GLU A 235 1.58 -51.11 -24.03
CA GLU A 235 1.89 -50.35 -22.83
C GLU A 235 2.16 -48.85 -23.14
N PRO A 236 1.77 -47.92 -22.26
CA PRO A 236 2.21 -46.53 -22.32
C PRO A 236 3.73 -46.40 -22.24
N ILE A 237 4.28 -45.35 -22.86
CA ILE A 237 5.72 -45.06 -22.84
C ILE A 237 5.97 -43.89 -21.89
N GLU A 238 6.94 -44.03 -21.00
CA GLU A 238 7.40 -42.92 -20.15
C GLU A 238 8.11 -41.85 -20.99
N PHE A 239 7.90 -40.57 -20.66
CA PHE A 239 8.41 -39.44 -21.44
C PHE A 239 9.94 -39.43 -21.56
N ASP A 240 10.64 -39.78 -20.48
CA ASP A 240 12.10 -39.91 -20.47
C ASP A 240 12.57 -41.06 -21.37
N LYS A 241 11.85 -42.19 -21.41
CA LYS A 241 12.13 -43.30 -22.34
C LYS A 241 11.87 -42.93 -23.79
N ALA A 242 10.82 -42.16 -24.06
CA ALA A 242 10.57 -41.63 -25.38
C ALA A 242 11.67 -40.65 -25.83
N ALA A 243 12.11 -39.76 -24.91
CA ALA A 243 13.22 -38.83 -25.16
C ALA A 243 14.56 -39.56 -25.38
N GLU A 244 14.88 -40.54 -24.54
CA GLU A 244 16.07 -41.39 -24.67
C GLU A 244 16.08 -42.10 -26.03
N LYS A 245 14.94 -42.69 -26.43
CA LYS A 245 14.84 -43.36 -27.73
C LYS A 245 15.04 -42.39 -28.89
N ALA A 246 14.41 -41.22 -28.86
CA ALA A 246 14.57 -40.21 -29.90
C ALA A 246 16.02 -39.70 -29.99
N TYR A 247 16.70 -39.53 -28.84
CA TYR A 247 18.13 -39.20 -28.80
C TYR A 247 18.97 -40.25 -29.53
N TRP A 248 18.76 -41.54 -29.24
CA TRP A 248 19.49 -42.64 -29.89
C TRP A 248 19.12 -42.84 -31.36
N ALA A 249 17.93 -42.41 -31.78
CA ALA A 249 17.53 -42.33 -33.18
C ALA A 249 18.24 -41.18 -33.93
N GLY A 250 19.01 -40.34 -33.24
CA GLY A 250 19.71 -39.20 -33.83
C GLY A 250 18.83 -37.97 -34.05
N GLU A 251 17.67 -37.89 -33.40
CA GLU A 251 16.77 -36.75 -33.50
C GLU A 251 17.33 -35.52 -32.79
N ASN A 252 17.11 -34.34 -33.38
CA ASN A 252 17.42 -33.08 -32.69
C ASN A 252 16.31 -32.74 -31.70
N LEU A 253 16.55 -32.93 -30.41
CA LEU A 253 15.59 -32.62 -29.34
C LEU A 253 15.63 -31.17 -28.84
N SER A 254 16.17 -30.25 -29.64
CA SER A 254 16.11 -28.81 -29.41
C SER A 254 15.40 -28.10 -30.55
N ALA A 255 14.50 -27.18 -30.23
CA ALA A 255 13.79 -26.36 -31.20
C ALA A 255 13.74 -24.89 -30.80
N TYR A 256 13.74 -24.05 -31.82
CA TYR A 256 13.58 -22.61 -31.70
C TYR A 256 12.16 -22.25 -32.15
N GLY A 257 11.38 -21.67 -31.23
CA GLY A 257 10.03 -21.20 -31.47
C GLY A 257 10.02 -19.71 -31.74
N TRP A 258 9.39 -19.31 -32.83
CA TRP A 258 9.12 -17.90 -33.15
C TRP A 258 7.62 -17.72 -33.32
N TRP A 259 7.05 -16.77 -32.59
CA TRP A 259 5.65 -16.42 -32.73
C TRP A 259 5.49 -14.95 -33.08
N ASN A 260 4.71 -14.68 -34.12
CA ASN A 260 4.31 -13.35 -34.56
C ASN A 260 2.83 -13.14 -34.21
N ALA A 261 2.49 -11.96 -33.71
CA ALA A 261 1.11 -11.58 -33.51
C ALA A 261 0.36 -11.52 -34.85
N PRO A 262 -0.97 -11.73 -34.83
CA PRO A 262 -1.82 -11.52 -36.00
C PRO A 262 -1.71 -10.09 -36.54
N GLU A 263 -2.00 -9.94 -37.83
CA GLU A 263 -1.99 -8.65 -38.50
C GLU A 263 -2.99 -7.67 -37.87
N VAL A 264 -2.52 -6.45 -37.63
CA VAL A 264 -3.26 -5.31 -37.08
C VAL A 264 -3.07 -4.10 -37.99
N SER A 265 -3.99 -3.14 -37.95
CA SER A 265 -3.92 -1.95 -38.80
C SER A 265 -4.22 -0.67 -38.02
N TRP A 266 -3.53 0.41 -38.39
CA TRP A 266 -3.72 1.73 -37.79
C TRP A 266 -3.33 2.83 -38.78
N ILE A 267 -4.22 3.82 -38.93
CA ILE A 267 -4.02 5.01 -39.75
C ILE A 267 -3.89 6.19 -38.79
N GLU A 268 -2.66 6.66 -38.58
CA GLU A 268 -2.31 7.67 -37.58
C GLU A 268 -3.12 8.97 -37.77
N GLU A 269 -3.34 9.41 -39.01
CA GLU A 269 -4.03 10.67 -39.30
C GLU A 269 -5.51 10.65 -38.90
N THR A 270 -6.12 9.46 -38.85
CA THR A 270 -7.56 9.30 -38.56
C THR A 270 -7.84 8.61 -37.23
N GLY A 271 -6.81 8.00 -36.63
CA GLY A 271 -6.95 7.12 -35.47
C GLY A 271 -7.84 5.89 -35.74
N GLN A 272 -7.95 5.46 -37.00
CA GLN A 272 -8.82 4.34 -37.41
C GLN A 272 -8.00 3.10 -37.77
N GLY A 273 -8.53 1.92 -37.43
CA GLY A 273 -7.96 0.62 -37.79
C GLY A 273 -8.26 -0.47 -36.77
N ASN A 274 -7.82 -1.69 -37.09
CA ASN A 274 -7.85 -2.84 -36.19
C ASN A 274 -6.62 -2.79 -35.28
N ALA A 275 -6.69 -1.94 -34.25
CA ALA A 275 -5.56 -1.62 -33.38
C ALA A 275 -5.01 -2.83 -32.60
N TYR A 276 -5.87 -3.79 -32.21
CA TYR A 276 -5.47 -4.95 -31.42
C TYR A 276 -6.14 -6.24 -31.93
N PHE A 277 -5.44 -7.37 -31.89
CA PHE A 277 -6.01 -8.66 -32.33
C PHE A 277 -6.91 -9.33 -31.29
N THR A 278 -6.82 -8.93 -30.01
CA THR A 278 -7.73 -9.36 -28.93
C THR A 278 -7.79 -8.34 -27.78
N TYR A 279 -8.82 -8.46 -26.94
CA TYR A 279 -9.07 -7.60 -25.79
C TYR A 279 -9.42 -8.40 -24.54
N VAL A 280 -9.12 -7.79 -23.40
CA VAL A 280 -9.54 -8.22 -22.05
C VAL A 280 -10.49 -7.21 -21.44
N TYR A 281 -11.31 -7.67 -20.52
CA TYR A 281 -12.35 -6.88 -19.85
C TYR A 281 -12.18 -7.00 -18.35
N GLY A 282 -12.50 -5.93 -17.63
CA GLY A 282 -12.45 -5.93 -16.17
C GLY A 282 -13.54 -5.08 -15.55
N CYS A 283 -13.89 -5.43 -14.31
CA CYS A 283 -14.79 -4.64 -13.48
C CYS A 283 -14.35 -4.72 -12.02
N HIS A 284 -14.10 -3.56 -11.39
CA HIS A 284 -13.82 -3.45 -9.97
C HIS A 284 -14.99 -2.81 -9.24
N ILE A 285 -15.29 -3.30 -8.04
CA ILE A 285 -16.22 -2.69 -7.09
C ILE A 285 -15.46 -2.40 -5.80
N ALA A 286 -15.42 -1.14 -5.40
CA ALA A 286 -14.76 -0.68 -4.18
C ALA A 286 -15.80 -0.35 -3.09
N GLU A 287 -15.58 -0.87 -1.89
CA GLU A 287 -16.31 -0.54 -0.67
C GLU A 287 -15.39 0.29 0.24
N ILE A 288 -15.82 1.48 0.62
CA ILE A 288 -15.03 2.42 1.44
C ILE A 288 -15.82 2.92 2.65
N ARG A 289 -15.08 3.31 3.69
CA ARG A 289 -15.60 4.11 4.81
C ARG A 289 -14.84 5.42 4.85
N ILE A 290 -15.55 6.52 5.08
CA ILE A 290 -15.01 7.87 5.16
C ILE A 290 -15.29 8.43 6.55
N ASP A 291 -14.26 8.93 7.20
CA ASP A 291 -14.40 9.76 8.40
C ASP A 291 -14.57 11.22 7.98
N THR A 292 -15.80 11.74 8.04
CA THR A 292 -16.14 13.10 7.61
C THR A 292 -15.49 14.17 8.49
N SER A 293 -15.11 13.83 9.73
CA SER A 293 -14.38 14.71 10.63
C SER A 293 -12.95 15.01 10.15
N THR A 294 -12.34 14.09 9.38
CA THR A 294 -10.91 14.15 9.02
C THR A 294 -10.63 14.07 7.52
N GLY A 295 -11.58 13.59 6.72
CA GLY A 295 -11.39 13.27 5.30
C GLY A 295 -10.69 11.93 5.05
N LYS A 296 -10.49 11.10 6.08
CA LYS A 296 -9.79 9.82 5.92
C LYS A 296 -10.67 8.78 5.24
N ILE A 297 -10.14 8.13 4.20
CA ILE A 297 -10.75 6.99 3.52
C ILE A 297 -10.09 5.71 4.01
N ASP A 298 -10.91 4.75 4.47
CA ASP A 298 -10.52 3.37 4.71
C ASP A 298 -11.14 2.47 3.64
N VAL A 299 -10.33 1.91 2.75
CA VAL A 299 -10.78 0.93 1.75
C VAL A 299 -11.07 -0.39 2.47
N GLN A 300 -12.34 -0.77 2.56
CA GLN A 300 -12.80 -1.96 3.28
C GLN A 300 -12.62 -3.21 2.43
N LYS A 301 -13.02 -3.12 1.15
CA LYS A 301 -13.00 -4.24 0.23
C LYS A 301 -12.92 -3.77 -1.22
N VAL A 302 -12.21 -4.53 -2.05
CA VAL A 302 -12.30 -4.43 -3.51
C VAL A 302 -12.66 -5.80 -4.07
N THR A 303 -13.72 -5.87 -4.88
CA THR A 303 -14.07 -7.06 -5.67
C THR A 303 -13.61 -6.82 -7.10
N ALA A 304 -12.67 -7.62 -7.59
CA ALA A 304 -12.02 -7.42 -8.89
C ALA A 304 -12.27 -8.63 -9.80
N ALA A 305 -13.06 -8.43 -10.86
CA ALA A 305 -13.29 -9.43 -11.89
C ALA A 305 -12.54 -9.10 -13.18
N HIS A 306 -11.90 -10.11 -13.76
CA HIS A 306 -11.18 -10.00 -15.02
C HIS A 306 -11.52 -11.17 -15.96
N ASP A 307 -11.76 -10.87 -17.23
CA ASP A 307 -11.67 -11.86 -18.30
C ASP A 307 -10.20 -12.08 -18.63
N VAL A 308 -9.72 -13.29 -18.37
CA VAL A 308 -8.30 -13.65 -18.46
C VAL A 308 -8.04 -14.70 -19.53
N GLY A 309 -9.04 -15.01 -20.37
CA GLY A 309 -9.01 -16.26 -21.12
C GLY A 309 -8.89 -17.44 -20.18
N LYS A 310 -7.99 -18.38 -20.45
CA LYS A 310 -7.68 -19.47 -19.54
C LYS A 310 -6.63 -19.08 -18.49
N VAL A 311 -6.88 -19.41 -17.23
CA VAL A 311 -5.92 -19.26 -16.14
C VAL A 311 -4.87 -20.37 -16.24
N ILE A 312 -3.62 -20.01 -16.56
CA ILE A 312 -2.50 -20.96 -16.57
C ILE A 312 -1.99 -21.22 -15.14
N ASN A 313 -1.68 -20.15 -14.41
CA ASN A 313 -1.19 -20.21 -13.04
C ASN A 313 -2.14 -19.46 -12.11
N LYS A 314 -3.00 -20.18 -11.40
CA LYS A 314 -3.99 -19.57 -10.51
C LYS A 314 -3.37 -18.71 -9.41
N LEU A 315 -2.36 -19.23 -8.71
CA LEU A 315 -1.70 -18.48 -7.62
C LEU A 315 -1.01 -17.22 -8.17
N GLY A 316 -0.33 -17.33 -9.32
CA GLY A 316 0.29 -16.20 -10.00
C GLY A 316 -0.75 -15.15 -10.43
N ALA A 317 -1.88 -15.59 -10.99
CA ALA A 317 -2.98 -14.72 -11.40
C ALA A 317 -3.59 -13.98 -10.19
N GLU A 318 -3.88 -14.68 -9.09
CA GLU A 318 -4.39 -14.07 -7.84
C GLU A 318 -3.41 -13.02 -7.27
N GLY A 319 -2.11 -13.33 -7.32
CA GLY A 319 -1.04 -12.40 -6.94
C GLY A 319 -0.99 -11.15 -7.84
N GLN A 320 -1.16 -11.31 -9.16
CA GLN A 320 -1.23 -10.18 -10.09
C GLN A 320 -2.39 -9.25 -9.80
N VAL A 321 -3.60 -9.80 -9.57
CA VAL A 321 -4.79 -9.00 -9.23
C VAL A 321 -4.60 -8.30 -7.89
N THR A 322 -4.13 -9.02 -6.86
CA THR A 322 -3.92 -8.45 -5.52
C THR A 322 -2.88 -7.33 -5.55
N GLY A 323 -1.77 -7.52 -6.27
CA GLY A 323 -0.75 -6.50 -6.45
C GLY A 323 -1.25 -5.29 -7.25
N GLY A 324 -1.99 -5.52 -8.33
CA GLY A 324 -2.58 -4.46 -9.16
C GLY A 324 -3.60 -3.61 -8.41
N VAL A 325 -4.53 -4.26 -7.70
CA VAL A 325 -5.52 -3.58 -6.85
C VAL A 325 -4.84 -2.79 -5.74
N THR A 326 -3.82 -3.36 -5.09
CA THR A 326 -3.04 -2.67 -4.06
C THR A 326 -2.38 -1.40 -4.60
N GLN A 327 -1.69 -1.51 -5.74
CA GLN A 327 -1.10 -0.36 -6.42
C GLN A 327 -2.17 0.66 -6.82
N GLY A 328 -3.37 0.20 -7.20
CA GLY A 328 -4.51 1.05 -7.53
C GLY A 328 -5.08 1.80 -6.34
N ILE A 329 -5.10 1.19 -5.15
CA ILE A 329 -5.42 1.89 -3.88
C ILE A 329 -4.38 2.98 -3.63
N GLY A 330 -3.09 2.68 -3.79
CA GLY A 330 -2.02 3.67 -3.65
C GLY A 330 -2.20 4.86 -4.57
N TYR A 331 -2.38 4.58 -5.87
CA TYR A 331 -2.68 5.57 -6.91
C TYR A 331 -3.92 6.42 -6.60
N ALA A 332 -4.96 5.82 -5.99
CA ALA A 332 -6.21 6.49 -5.68
C ALA A 332 -6.13 7.45 -4.48
N ILE A 333 -5.45 7.06 -3.38
CA ILE A 333 -5.60 7.74 -2.08
C ILE A 333 -4.28 8.18 -1.42
N LEU A 334 -3.12 7.68 -1.85
CA LEU A 334 -1.85 7.88 -1.12
C LEU A 334 -0.71 8.49 -1.94
N GLU A 335 -0.50 8.02 -3.17
CA GLU A 335 0.72 8.26 -3.95
C GLU A 335 0.74 9.65 -4.62
N ASP A 336 1.08 10.69 -3.84
CA ASP A 336 1.21 12.08 -4.32
C ASP A 336 2.66 12.39 -4.77
N TYR A 337 2.93 12.30 -6.08
CA TYR A 337 4.21 12.70 -6.65
C TYR A 337 4.27 14.21 -6.88
N ASN A 338 4.66 14.95 -5.84
CA ASN A 338 4.67 16.40 -5.87
C ASN A 338 5.98 16.97 -6.47
N ILE A 339 5.84 17.78 -7.53
CA ILE A 339 6.91 18.58 -8.14
C ILE A 339 6.56 20.06 -7.99
N GLN A 340 7.54 20.87 -7.58
CA GLN A 340 7.40 22.33 -7.50
C GLN A 340 8.65 23.01 -8.06
N ASN A 341 8.47 23.95 -8.99
CA ASN A 341 9.57 24.68 -9.64
C ASN A 341 10.65 23.75 -10.21
N GLY A 342 10.24 22.63 -10.83
CA GLY A 342 11.14 21.62 -11.39
C GLY A 342 11.79 20.68 -10.35
N GLU A 343 11.56 20.88 -9.06
CA GLU A 343 12.12 20.05 -7.99
C GLU A 343 11.11 19.03 -7.45
N VAL A 344 11.54 17.77 -7.37
CA VAL A 344 10.78 16.70 -6.73
C VAL A 344 10.79 16.91 -5.22
N LYS A 345 9.60 17.12 -4.63
CA LYS A 345 9.42 17.34 -3.19
C LYS A 345 9.06 16.06 -2.42
N SER A 346 8.90 14.94 -3.12
CA SER A 346 8.55 13.63 -2.56
C SER A 346 9.64 12.62 -2.94
N SER A 347 10.81 12.79 -2.34
CA SER A 347 12.05 12.16 -2.81
C SER A 347 12.36 10.79 -2.17
N ASN A 348 11.60 10.42 -1.14
CA ASN A 348 11.74 9.19 -0.35
C ASN A 348 10.37 8.65 0.09
N PHE A 349 10.30 7.41 0.58
CA PHE A 349 9.04 6.73 0.94
C PHE A 349 8.37 7.18 2.26
N ASP A 350 8.99 8.11 2.99
CA ASP A 350 8.38 8.85 4.09
C ASP A 350 7.54 10.04 3.59
N GLU A 351 7.84 10.54 2.38
CA GLU A 351 7.10 11.61 1.69
C GLU A 351 6.17 11.07 0.59
N TYR A 352 6.66 10.14 -0.24
CA TYR A 352 5.91 9.43 -1.26
C TYR A 352 5.31 8.15 -0.66
N LEU A 353 4.03 8.21 -0.31
CA LEU A 353 3.40 7.17 0.49
C LEU A 353 2.83 6.06 -0.39
N ILE A 354 3.50 4.90 -0.41
CA ILE A 354 2.93 3.66 -0.96
C ILE A 354 2.01 2.97 0.07
N PRO A 355 1.02 2.16 -0.33
CA PRO A 355 0.22 1.37 0.61
C PRO A 355 1.07 0.45 1.49
N THR A 356 0.69 0.33 2.76
CA THR A 356 1.20 -0.68 3.69
C THR A 356 0.21 -1.84 3.85
N ILE A 357 0.63 -2.93 4.50
CA ILE A 357 -0.24 -4.08 4.79
C ILE A 357 -1.50 -3.72 5.61
N LYS A 358 -1.52 -2.57 6.31
CA LYS A 358 -2.72 -2.11 7.04
C LYS A 358 -3.63 -1.20 6.22
N ASP A 359 -3.19 -0.75 5.06
CA ASP A 359 -3.99 0.09 4.15
C ASP A 359 -4.84 -0.77 3.20
N VAL A 360 -4.42 -2.01 2.97
CA VAL A 360 -5.13 -2.99 2.14
C VAL A 360 -5.83 -3.98 3.05
N GLN A 361 -7.16 -4.04 2.97
CA GLN A 361 -7.98 -4.96 3.77
C GLN A 361 -8.31 -6.23 2.98
N LYS A 362 -9.48 -6.28 2.33
CA LYS A 362 -9.94 -7.46 1.60
C LYS A 362 -9.95 -7.22 0.09
N ILE A 363 -9.39 -8.16 -0.68
CA ILE A 363 -9.45 -8.16 -2.14
C ILE A 363 -10.05 -9.51 -2.56
N ASP A 364 -11.22 -9.49 -3.21
CA ASP A 364 -11.85 -10.68 -3.78
C ASP A 364 -11.53 -10.74 -5.27
N THR A 365 -10.76 -11.74 -5.69
CA THR A 365 -10.33 -11.93 -7.08
C THR A 365 -11.27 -12.89 -7.81
N ILE A 366 -11.75 -12.51 -8.99
CA ILE A 366 -12.66 -13.31 -9.81
C ILE A 366 -12.08 -13.42 -11.22
N PHE A 367 -11.93 -14.65 -11.70
CA PHE A 367 -11.54 -14.93 -13.07
C PHE A 367 -12.75 -15.39 -13.87
N ILE A 368 -12.94 -14.78 -15.03
CA ILE A 368 -13.90 -15.20 -16.04
C ILE A 368 -13.09 -15.81 -17.17
N GLU A 369 -13.37 -17.07 -17.49
CA GLU A 369 -12.57 -17.82 -18.46
C GLU A 369 -13.26 -17.91 -19.81
N ASN A 370 -12.81 -17.05 -20.74
CA ASN A 370 -13.27 -17.01 -22.11
C ASN A 370 -12.08 -17.26 -23.05
N GLU A 371 -11.83 -18.53 -23.36
CA GLU A 371 -10.66 -18.96 -24.13
C GLU A 371 -10.42 -18.09 -25.37
N ASP A 372 -9.18 -17.62 -25.51
CA ASP A 372 -8.76 -16.81 -26.65
C ASP A 372 -8.00 -17.66 -27.66
N LYS A 373 -8.43 -17.62 -28.92
CA LYS A 373 -7.79 -18.39 -30.00
C LYS A 373 -6.35 -18.00 -30.29
N PHE A 374 -5.93 -16.78 -29.92
CA PHE A 374 -4.56 -16.29 -30.09
C PHE A 374 -3.74 -16.40 -28.80
N GLY A 375 -4.37 -16.81 -27.71
CA GLY A 375 -3.72 -17.03 -26.41
C GLY A 375 -3.08 -18.40 -26.31
N PRO A 376 -1.91 -18.54 -25.66
CA PRO A 376 -1.35 -19.86 -25.38
C PRO A 376 -2.30 -20.63 -24.47
N LEU A 377 -2.73 -21.80 -24.94
CA LEU A 377 -3.73 -22.64 -24.25
C LEU A 377 -5.03 -21.87 -23.92
N GLY A 378 -5.37 -20.81 -24.68
CA GLY A 378 -6.55 -20.00 -24.45
C GLY A 378 -6.37 -18.80 -23.51
N ALA A 379 -5.17 -18.54 -22.98
CA ALA A 379 -4.91 -17.46 -22.01
C ALA A 379 -4.82 -16.05 -22.61
N LYS A 380 -5.20 -15.03 -21.84
CA LYS A 380 -5.07 -13.61 -22.21
C LYS A 380 -4.17 -12.82 -21.24
N SER A 381 -4.00 -11.53 -21.51
CA SER A 381 -3.23 -10.58 -20.70
C SER A 381 -3.89 -10.26 -19.35
N LEU A 382 -3.14 -10.32 -18.26
CA LEU A 382 -3.63 -9.96 -16.92
C LEU A 382 -2.79 -8.87 -16.21
N GLY A 383 -1.55 -8.65 -16.64
CA GLY A 383 -0.60 -7.78 -15.93
C GLY A 383 -1.16 -6.40 -15.61
N GLU A 384 -1.43 -5.59 -16.61
CA GLU A 384 -1.86 -4.20 -16.44
C GLU A 384 -3.33 -3.97 -16.04
N PRO A 385 -4.32 -4.70 -16.59
CA PRO A 385 -5.75 -4.48 -16.30
C PRO A 385 -6.11 -4.43 -14.81
N THR A 386 -5.35 -5.13 -13.98
CA THR A 386 -5.57 -5.26 -12.53
C THR A 386 -5.36 -3.97 -11.74
N LEU A 387 -4.65 -2.98 -12.29
CA LEU A 387 -4.41 -1.69 -11.64
C LEU A 387 -5.48 -0.65 -12.01
N GLU A 388 -5.85 -0.61 -13.28
CA GLU A 388 -6.44 0.55 -13.97
C GLU A 388 -7.79 1.02 -13.39
N LEU A 389 -8.53 0.09 -12.82
CA LEU A 389 -9.93 0.27 -12.44
C LEU A 389 -10.10 0.84 -11.02
N THR A 390 -9.17 0.51 -10.13
CA THR A 390 -9.38 0.67 -8.68
C THR A 390 -9.58 2.13 -8.25
N SER A 391 -8.84 3.07 -8.85
CA SER A 391 -8.96 4.49 -8.50
C SER A 391 -10.30 5.09 -8.88
N ALA A 392 -10.83 4.73 -10.05
CA ALA A 392 -12.15 5.15 -10.50
C ALA A 392 -13.25 4.57 -9.59
N ALA A 393 -13.18 3.28 -9.24
CA ALA A 393 -14.15 2.65 -8.36
C ALA A 393 -14.18 3.32 -6.97
N ILE A 394 -13.02 3.67 -6.42
CA ILE A 394 -12.91 4.40 -5.14
C ILE A 394 -13.50 5.82 -5.25
N ASN A 395 -13.26 6.51 -6.37
CA ASN A 395 -13.83 7.85 -6.60
C ASN A 395 -15.36 7.81 -6.72
N ASN A 396 -15.89 6.83 -7.43
CA ASN A 396 -17.34 6.61 -7.54
C ASN A 396 -17.95 6.23 -6.18
N ALA A 397 -17.23 5.46 -5.36
CA ALA A 397 -17.63 5.15 -3.98
C ALA A 397 -17.62 6.40 -3.07
N LEU A 398 -16.65 7.31 -3.26
CA LEU A 398 -16.61 8.62 -2.57
C LEU A 398 -17.83 9.47 -2.94
N LYS A 399 -18.20 9.51 -4.23
CA LYS A 399 -19.41 10.18 -4.70
C LYS A 399 -20.65 9.58 -4.05
N PHE A 400 -20.80 8.26 -4.03
CA PHE A 400 -21.93 7.60 -3.35
C PHE A 400 -22.02 8.01 -1.87
N ALA A 401 -20.89 8.00 -1.16
CA ALA A 401 -20.85 8.27 0.28
C ALA A 401 -21.14 9.73 0.65
N THR A 402 -20.70 10.69 -0.19
CA THR A 402 -20.65 12.12 0.17
C THR A 402 -21.48 13.03 -0.72
N GLY A 403 -21.96 12.54 -1.85
CA GLY A 403 -22.59 13.33 -2.91
C GLY A 403 -21.61 14.21 -3.72
N LYS A 404 -20.32 14.22 -3.37
CA LYS A 404 -19.30 15.08 -4.00
C LYS A 404 -18.44 14.29 -4.98
N HIS A 405 -18.22 14.86 -6.17
CA HIS A 405 -17.24 14.35 -7.13
C HIS A 405 -15.84 14.87 -6.82
N SER A 406 -14.84 14.05 -7.11
CA SER A 406 -13.46 14.51 -7.26
C SER A 406 -13.00 14.31 -8.69
N HIS A 407 -12.44 15.36 -9.29
CA HIS A 407 -11.83 15.30 -10.62
C HIS A 407 -10.31 15.18 -10.57
N GLU A 408 -9.76 14.96 -9.37
CA GLU A 408 -8.31 14.84 -9.16
C GLU A 408 -8.02 13.73 -8.15
N ILE A 409 -6.97 12.97 -8.42
CA ILE A 409 -6.36 12.00 -7.51
C ILE A 409 -4.90 12.41 -7.23
N PRO A 410 -4.32 12.02 -6.08
CA PRO A 410 -4.91 11.17 -5.05
C PRO A 410 -5.94 11.89 -4.14
N LEU A 411 -6.95 11.14 -3.69
CA LEU A 411 -7.98 11.53 -2.72
C LEU A 411 -7.39 11.59 -1.31
N THR A 412 -6.46 12.52 -1.08
CA THR A 412 -5.83 12.71 0.23
C THR A 412 -6.85 13.22 1.26
N LEU A 413 -6.46 13.18 2.54
CA LEU A 413 -7.25 13.72 3.65
C LEU A 413 -7.75 15.14 3.36
N GLU A 414 -6.84 15.99 2.86
CA GLU A 414 -7.15 17.37 2.53
C GLU A 414 -8.10 17.48 1.34
N LYS A 415 -7.89 16.66 0.31
CA LYS A 415 -8.75 16.64 -0.88
C LYS A 415 -10.18 16.23 -0.53
N VAL A 416 -10.35 15.19 0.28
CA VAL A 416 -11.68 14.71 0.69
C VAL A 416 -12.37 15.71 1.62
N PHE A 417 -11.63 16.29 2.57
CA PHE A 417 -12.21 17.21 3.54
C PHE A 417 -12.53 18.61 2.96
N LEU A 418 -11.61 19.18 2.17
CA LEU A 418 -11.72 20.55 1.64
C LEU A 418 -12.17 20.64 0.17
N ASN A 419 -12.32 19.50 -0.52
CA ASN A 419 -12.45 19.42 -1.98
C ASN A 419 -11.25 20.01 -2.75
N LYS A 420 -10.09 20.18 -2.11
CA LYS A 420 -8.86 20.66 -2.75
C LYS A 420 -7.62 20.09 -2.09
N GLN A 421 -6.61 19.80 -2.88
CA GLN A 421 -5.31 19.37 -2.37
C GLN A 421 -4.58 20.56 -1.75
N LEU A 422 -4.04 20.41 -0.54
CA LEU A 422 -3.11 21.39 0.00
C LEU A 422 -1.67 20.97 -0.31
N LYS A 423 -0.96 21.81 -1.07
CA LYS A 423 0.47 21.63 -1.31
C LYS A 423 1.26 22.55 -0.39
N LYS A 424 2.33 22.02 0.21
CA LYS A 424 3.26 22.83 1.00
C LYS A 424 3.86 23.89 0.05
N PRO A 425 3.73 25.20 0.33
CA PRO A 425 4.33 26.22 -0.51
C PRO A 425 5.85 26.10 -0.49
N SER A 426 6.49 26.41 -1.62
CA SER A 426 7.94 26.57 -1.70
C SER A 426 8.37 27.65 -0.71
N ARG A 427 9.50 27.46 0.00
CA ARG A 427 9.98 28.51 0.92
C ARG A 427 10.34 29.75 0.11
N ALA A 428 10.10 30.96 0.64
CA ALA A 428 10.51 32.20 -0.02
C ALA A 428 12.00 32.23 -0.38
N SER A 429 12.84 31.56 0.43
CA SER A 429 14.25 31.34 0.13
C SER A 429 14.48 30.41 -1.07
N GLU A 430 13.66 29.38 -1.26
CA GLU A 430 13.74 28.47 -2.43
C GLU A 430 13.33 29.20 -3.71
N VAL A 431 12.30 30.06 -3.64
CA VAL A 431 11.86 30.89 -4.77
C VAL A 431 12.91 31.95 -5.13
N ALA A 432 13.46 32.66 -4.14
CA ALA A 432 14.49 33.67 -4.36
C ALA A 432 15.81 33.07 -4.89
N ILE A 433 16.18 31.85 -4.50
CA ILE A 433 17.36 31.14 -5.06
C ILE A 433 17.10 30.74 -6.52
N ALA A 434 15.90 30.23 -6.83
CA ALA A 434 15.52 29.90 -8.21
C ALA A 434 15.50 31.14 -9.14
N GLU A 435 15.11 32.30 -8.61
CA GLU A 435 15.07 33.56 -9.35
C GLU A 435 16.44 34.24 -9.49
N SER A 436 17.38 34.01 -8.55
CA SER A 436 18.69 34.68 -8.54
C SER A 436 19.83 33.87 -9.17
N CYS A 437 19.67 32.56 -9.34
CA CYS A 437 20.74 31.69 -9.82
C CYS A 437 20.40 31.10 -11.20
N HIS A 438 20.96 31.68 -12.28
CA HIS A 438 21.13 31.00 -13.58
C HIS A 438 22.22 29.90 -13.53
N ILE A 439 22.36 29.20 -12.40
CA ILE A 439 23.44 28.26 -12.15
C ILE A 439 22.85 26.87 -11.92
N HIS A 440 23.00 26.02 -12.94
CA HIS A 440 23.04 24.57 -12.77
C HIS A 440 24.26 24.24 -11.90
N GLU A 441 24.04 23.41 -10.88
CA GLU A 441 25.01 22.91 -9.89
C GLU A 441 25.14 23.73 -8.60
N THR A 442 24.67 23.14 -7.49
CA THR A 442 25.62 22.50 -6.57
C THR A 442 24.93 21.48 -5.66
N ARG A 443 25.33 20.22 -5.88
CA ARG A 443 25.43 19.10 -4.92
C ARG A 443 24.12 18.56 -4.31
N LYS A 444 23.54 17.58 -5.01
CA LYS A 444 23.03 16.35 -4.39
C LYS A 444 24.17 15.61 -3.66
N GLN A 445 24.69 16.17 -2.56
CA GLN A 445 25.28 15.31 -1.56
C GLN A 445 24.09 14.75 -0.78
N SER A 446 23.73 13.48 -1.02
CA SER A 446 23.00 12.75 0.02
C SER A 446 23.92 12.81 1.24
N PRO A 447 23.51 13.48 2.34
CA PRO A 447 24.31 13.43 3.55
C PRO A 447 24.41 11.94 3.90
N ARG A 448 25.65 11.46 3.92
CA ARG A 448 25.97 10.09 4.31
C ARG A 448 26.65 10.23 5.65
N ILE A 449 26.29 9.34 6.56
CA ILE A 449 27.04 9.21 7.79
C ILE A 449 28.44 8.70 7.40
N THR A 450 29.42 9.59 7.40
CA THR A 450 30.78 9.26 6.96
C THR A 450 31.62 8.73 8.12
N ASN A 451 31.50 9.32 9.31
CA ASN A 451 32.31 8.95 10.49
C ASN A 451 31.47 8.87 11.77
N ILE A 452 31.36 7.68 12.36
CA ILE A 452 30.76 7.47 13.69
C ILE A 452 31.81 6.90 14.63
N THR A 453 31.93 7.48 15.82
CA THR A 453 32.58 6.85 16.97
C THR A 453 31.51 6.41 17.95
N THR A 454 31.56 5.16 18.40
CA THR A 454 30.58 4.63 19.36
C THR A 454 31.25 4.32 20.71
N ALA A 455 30.49 4.49 21.77
CA ALA A 455 30.82 4.08 23.13
C ALA A 455 29.70 3.19 23.67
N SER A 456 30.06 2.07 24.31
CA SER A 456 29.10 1.17 24.96
C SER A 456 29.54 0.94 26.42
N PRO A 457 29.08 1.76 27.37
CA PRO A 457 29.40 1.60 28.79
C PRO A 457 28.88 0.26 29.34
N LYS A 458 29.54 -0.25 30.38
CA LYS A 458 29.18 -1.54 31.00
C LYS A 458 28.00 -1.45 31.98
N ASN A 459 27.81 -0.28 32.58
CA ASN A 459 26.80 0.00 33.59
C ASN A 459 26.44 1.50 33.56
N LEU A 460 25.40 1.88 34.29
CA LEU A 460 24.95 3.28 34.33
C LEU A 460 26.01 4.23 34.88
N GLU A 461 26.76 3.82 35.92
CA GLU A 461 27.81 4.64 36.54
C GLU A 461 28.91 5.02 35.53
N SER A 462 29.43 4.03 34.80
CA SER A 462 30.42 4.24 33.74
C SER A 462 29.87 5.13 32.61
N ALA A 463 28.58 5.00 32.26
CA ALA A 463 27.94 5.86 31.28
C ALA A 463 27.94 7.33 31.71
N LEU A 464 27.58 7.60 32.98
CA LEU A 464 27.57 8.95 33.56
C LEU A 464 28.97 9.54 33.68
N GLU A 465 29.97 8.74 34.08
CA GLU A 465 31.36 9.18 34.12
C GLU A 465 31.86 9.59 32.73
N MET A 466 31.55 8.81 31.68
CA MET A 466 31.93 9.14 30.31
C MET A 466 31.25 10.43 29.84
N LEU A 467 29.95 10.61 30.12
CA LEU A 467 29.22 11.84 29.79
C LEU A 467 29.72 13.08 30.53
N SER A 468 30.30 12.91 31.73
CA SER A 468 30.90 14.02 32.49
C SER A 468 32.21 14.53 31.87
N LYS A 469 32.90 13.67 31.11
CA LYS A 469 34.20 13.97 30.48
C LYS A 469 34.05 14.45 29.04
N GLU A 470 33.10 13.89 28.30
CA GLU A 470 32.90 14.19 26.88
C GLU A 470 31.43 14.19 26.49
N ARG A 471 31.11 14.95 25.43
CA ARG A 471 29.74 15.02 24.90
C ARG A 471 29.46 13.85 23.95
N PHE A 472 28.43 13.08 24.26
CA PHE A 472 27.89 12.04 23.40
C PHE A 472 26.44 12.35 23.03
N GLN A 473 26.01 11.91 21.85
CA GLN A 473 24.60 11.75 21.55
C GLN A 473 24.16 10.35 22.00
N ILE A 474 23.19 10.29 22.90
CA ILE A 474 22.72 9.04 23.49
C ILE A 474 21.90 8.25 22.46
N LEU A 475 22.14 6.95 22.40
CA LEU A 475 21.45 5.99 21.56
C LEU A 475 20.67 5.00 22.44
N ALA A 476 19.34 5.17 22.47
CA ALA A 476 18.39 4.28 23.15
C ALA A 476 17.34 3.79 22.14
N GLY A 477 17.66 2.72 21.41
CA GLY A 477 16.84 2.17 20.32
C GLY A 477 17.12 2.77 18.94
N GLY A 478 17.42 4.07 18.88
CA GLY A 478 18.04 4.73 17.73
C GLY A 478 17.16 5.04 16.52
N THR A 479 15.84 4.88 16.64
CA THR A 479 14.90 4.97 15.50
C THR A 479 14.89 6.35 14.85
N ASP A 480 14.96 7.44 15.62
CA ASP A 480 15.02 8.81 15.07
C ASP A 480 16.43 9.37 15.04
N VAL A 481 17.28 8.97 16.01
CA VAL A 481 18.67 9.42 16.11
C VAL A 481 19.45 9.06 14.85
N VAL A 482 19.36 7.81 14.38
CA VAL A 482 20.08 7.36 13.18
C VAL A 482 19.58 8.07 11.92
N ILE A 483 18.27 8.34 11.82
CA ILE A 483 17.70 9.11 10.71
C ILE A 483 18.24 10.55 10.73
N GLY A 484 18.22 11.20 11.90
CA GLY A 484 18.75 12.56 12.06
C GLY A 484 20.25 12.68 11.74
N LEU A 485 21.04 11.62 11.99
CA LEU A 485 22.45 11.58 11.63
C LEU A 485 22.66 11.47 10.11
N ARG A 486 21.80 10.73 9.39
CA ARG A 486 21.85 10.68 7.91
C ARG A 486 21.59 12.03 7.27
N MET A 487 21.02 12.99 8.00
CA MET A 487 20.79 14.35 7.51
C MET A 487 21.95 15.31 7.78
N LYS A 488 23.03 14.83 8.41
CA LYS A 488 24.18 15.65 8.84
C LYS A 488 25.47 15.08 8.25
N SER A 489 26.44 15.96 8.02
CA SER A 489 27.81 15.60 7.65
C SER A 489 28.73 15.86 8.85
N GLY A 490 29.74 15.00 9.08
CA GLY A 490 30.76 15.19 10.10
C GLY A 490 31.00 13.96 10.99
N ASN A 491 31.85 14.14 12.00
CA ASN A 491 32.15 13.12 13.01
C ASN A 491 31.07 13.13 14.10
N HIS A 492 30.43 11.98 14.32
CA HIS A 492 29.38 11.83 15.32
C HIS A 492 29.80 10.85 16.42
N LYS A 493 29.80 11.30 17.68
CA LYS A 493 30.03 10.46 18.85
C LYS A 493 28.70 9.97 19.43
N LEU A 494 28.49 8.66 19.44
CA LEU A 494 27.28 8.02 19.96
C LEU A 494 27.58 7.19 21.20
N MET A 495 26.70 7.24 22.19
CA MET A 495 26.76 6.35 23.36
C MET A 495 25.57 5.42 23.36
N ASN A 496 25.79 4.12 23.21
CA ASN A 496 24.76 3.10 23.30
C ASN A 496 24.46 2.78 24.76
N ILE A 497 23.27 3.17 25.23
CA ILE A 497 22.79 2.82 26.58
C ILE A 497 21.71 1.75 26.57
N TYR A 498 21.30 1.28 25.38
CA TYR A 498 20.20 0.33 25.23
C TYR A 498 20.46 -1.01 25.94
N ASP A 499 21.73 -1.41 26.02
CA ASP A 499 22.12 -2.70 26.58
C ASP A 499 22.31 -2.67 28.10
N LEU A 500 22.19 -1.50 28.75
CA LEU A 500 22.29 -1.37 30.20
C LEU A 500 21.07 -1.98 30.90
N ASP A 501 21.28 -3.00 31.73
CA ASP A 501 20.19 -3.73 32.38
C ASP A 501 19.44 -2.89 33.42
N GLU A 502 20.13 -1.94 34.06
CA GLU A 502 19.55 -0.98 35.00
C GLU A 502 18.48 -0.09 34.35
N LEU A 503 18.52 0.06 33.02
CA LEU A 503 17.60 0.89 32.24
C LEU A 503 16.47 0.08 31.56
N LYS A 504 16.32 -1.21 31.86
CA LYS A 504 15.33 -2.09 31.21
C LYS A 504 14.19 -2.54 32.11
N GLY A 505 14.18 -2.27 33.41
CA GLY A 505 13.16 -2.77 34.34
C GLY A 505 11.83 -2.00 34.34
N ILE A 506 10.80 -2.59 34.97
CA ILE A 506 9.61 -1.87 35.47
C ILE A 506 9.47 -2.25 36.95
N LYS A 507 9.24 -1.25 37.81
CA LYS A 507 8.98 -1.47 39.25
C LYS A 507 7.61 -0.92 39.59
N TYR A 508 6.86 -1.65 40.41
CA TYR A 508 5.54 -1.27 40.86
C TYR A 508 5.58 -1.01 42.36
N ASN A 509 5.10 0.17 42.76
CA ASN A 509 4.86 0.54 44.14
C ASN A 509 3.34 0.61 44.37
N SER A 510 2.91 0.87 45.61
CA SER A 510 1.49 1.01 45.94
C SER A 510 0.81 2.19 45.26
N THR A 511 1.55 3.26 44.93
CA THR A 511 1.01 4.50 44.36
C THR A 511 1.64 4.91 43.03
N THR A 512 2.76 4.31 42.64
CA THR A 512 3.51 4.70 41.43
C THR A 512 4.05 3.49 40.68
N VAL A 513 4.21 3.65 39.37
CA VAL A 513 4.95 2.74 38.50
C VAL A 513 6.19 3.44 37.97
N HIS A 514 7.33 2.77 38.06
CA HIS A 514 8.62 3.27 37.58
C HIS A 514 9.04 2.45 36.36
N ILE A 515 8.96 3.05 35.18
CA ILE A 515 9.35 2.45 33.90
C ILE A 515 10.75 2.92 33.55
N ALA A 516 11.71 2.00 33.43
CA ALA A 516 13.06 2.38 33.05
C ALA A 516 13.13 2.87 31.59
N ALA A 517 14.03 3.82 31.32
CA ALA A 517 14.02 4.60 30.08
C ALA A 517 14.25 3.78 28.80
N CYS A 518 15.00 2.68 28.87
CA CYS A 518 15.29 1.80 27.73
C CYS A 518 14.26 0.68 27.55
N ARG A 519 13.14 0.69 28.29
CA ARG A 519 12.01 -0.19 27.98
C ARG A 519 11.48 0.08 26.57
N SER A 520 11.43 -0.97 25.76
CA SER A 520 10.89 -0.89 24.41
C SER A 520 9.37 -0.66 24.43
N ILE A 521 8.85 -0.02 23.38
CA ILE A 521 7.41 0.19 23.23
C ILE A 521 6.66 -1.15 23.21
N THR A 522 7.22 -2.19 22.58
CA THR A 522 6.61 -3.54 22.59
C THR A 522 6.53 -4.14 23.99
N GLN A 523 7.56 -3.97 24.81
CA GLN A 523 7.51 -4.47 26.20
C GLN A 523 6.44 -3.74 27.01
N ILE A 524 6.26 -2.42 26.82
CA ILE A 524 5.18 -1.66 27.43
C ILE A 524 3.81 -2.19 26.97
N LEU A 525 3.66 -2.45 25.67
CA LEU A 525 2.43 -3.01 25.12
C LEU A 525 2.08 -4.42 25.62
N ASN A 526 3.06 -5.16 26.11
CA ASN A 526 2.88 -6.53 26.59
C ASN A 526 2.77 -6.63 28.12
N ASP A 527 2.98 -5.55 28.86
CA ASP A 527 2.94 -5.52 30.31
C ASP A 527 1.49 -5.45 30.83
N ASP A 528 1.03 -6.49 31.53
CA ASP A 528 -0.38 -6.60 31.95
C ASP A 528 -0.76 -5.53 32.97
N PHE A 529 0.13 -5.19 33.90
CA PHE A 529 -0.15 -4.13 34.87
C PHE A 529 -0.28 -2.77 34.18
N ILE A 530 0.56 -2.48 33.18
CA ILE A 530 0.42 -1.23 32.40
C ILE A 530 -0.87 -1.23 31.58
N LYS A 531 -1.27 -2.36 30.98
CA LYS A 531 -2.53 -2.47 30.23
C LYS A 531 -3.73 -2.15 31.10
N ASP A 532 -3.77 -2.70 32.30
CA ASP A 532 -4.90 -2.58 33.20
C ASP A 532 -5.03 -1.16 33.79
N ASN A 533 -3.89 -0.50 34.08
CA ASN A 533 -3.89 0.78 34.80
C ASN A 533 -3.66 2.00 33.89
N PHE A 534 -3.06 1.83 32.72
CA PHE A 534 -2.71 2.94 31.80
C PHE A 534 -3.19 2.69 30.35
N PRO A 535 -4.49 2.45 30.11
CA PRO A 535 -5.04 2.10 28.80
C PRO A 535 -4.76 3.16 27.72
N LEU A 536 -4.71 4.45 28.07
CA LEU A 536 -4.37 5.53 27.12
C LEU A 536 -2.92 5.41 26.61
N LEU A 537 -1.98 5.05 27.50
CA LEU A 537 -0.59 4.85 27.12
C LEU A 537 -0.47 3.65 26.16
N ILE A 538 -1.17 2.56 26.45
CA ILE A 538 -1.22 1.39 25.54
C ILE A 538 -1.81 1.77 24.18
N LYS A 539 -2.94 2.50 24.18
CA LYS A 539 -3.59 2.92 22.94
C LYS A 539 -2.65 3.75 22.07
N ALA A 540 -2.00 4.76 22.65
CA ALA A 540 -1.06 5.61 21.90
C ALA A 540 0.22 4.86 21.50
N CYS A 541 0.80 4.05 22.37
CA CYS A 541 1.96 3.22 22.02
C CYS A 541 1.68 2.23 20.88
N SER A 542 0.43 1.77 20.75
CA SER A 542 0.03 0.85 19.67
C SER A 542 0.04 1.49 18.28
N THR A 543 -0.06 2.83 18.20
CA THR A 543 -0.04 3.59 16.94
C THR A 543 1.38 3.92 16.46
N ILE A 544 2.38 3.81 17.34
CA ILE A 544 3.78 4.15 17.03
C ILE A 544 4.36 3.14 16.03
N GLY A 545 4.64 3.57 14.80
CA GLY A 545 5.43 2.83 13.82
C GLY A 545 4.96 1.39 13.52
N SER A 546 5.86 0.57 12.99
CA SER A 546 5.64 -0.88 12.81
C SER A 546 6.03 -1.66 14.07
N LYS A 547 5.70 -2.96 14.11
CA LYS A 547 6.14 -3.87 15.19
C LYS A 547 7.68 -3.84 15.33
N GLN A 548 8.42 -3.82 14.22
CA GLN A 548 9.89 -3.73 14.21
C GLN A 548 10.39 -2.44 14.86
N ILE A 549 9.76 -1.31 14.54
CA ILE A 549 10.10 -0.01 15.16
C ILE A 549 9.80 -0.05 16.66
N ARG A 550 8.66 -0.62 17.09
CA ARG A 550 8.32 -0.73 18.53
C ARG A 550 9.20 -1.68 19.32
N ASN A 551 9.74 -2.72 18.69
CA ASN A 551 10.68 -3.65 19.31
C ASN A 551 12.02 -2.98 19.65
N ARG A 552 12.44 -2.00 18.84
CA ARG A 552 13.71 -1.28 19.04
C ARG A 552 13.53 0.06 19.76
N GLY A 553 12.51 0.83 19.40
CA GLY A 553 12.20 2.13 19.97
C GLY A 553 11.88 2.01 21.46
N THR A 554 12.45 2.93 22.25
CA THR A 554 12.27 2.95 23.71
C THR A 554 11.38 4.12 24.12
N LEU A 555 10.67 3.99 25.25
CA LEU A 555 9.83 5.07 25.77
C LEU A 555 10.68 6.30 26.12
N GLY A 556 11.79 6.10 26.82
CA GLY A 556 12.72 7.18 27.17
C GLY A 556 13.36 7.83 25.93
N GLY A 557 13.73 7.03 24.92
CA GLY A 557 14.21 7.56 23.65
C GLY A 557 13.18 8.44 22.94
N ASN A 558 11.90 8.02 22.92
CA ASN A 558 10.81 8.80 22.33
C ASN A 558 10.59 10.14 23.08
N ILE A 559 10.64 10.10 24.42
CA ILE A 559 10.54 11.28 25.30
C ILE A 559 11.70 12.26 25.08
N VAL A 560 12.94 11.77 25.15
CA VAL A 560 14.15 12.62 25.05
C VAL A 560 14.32 13.20 23.65
N ASN A 561 13.91 12.47 22.61
CA ASN A 561 13.94 12.98 21.24
C ASN A 561 13.02 14.19 21.05
N ALA A 562 11.94 14.32 21.85
CA ALA A 562 11.00 15.44 21.83
C ALA A 562 10.48 15.81 20.42
N ALA A 563 10.24 14.79 19.60
CA ALA A 563 9.60 14.99 18.32
C ALA A 563 8.15 15.45 18.53
N PRO A 564 7.64 16.43 17.76
CA PRO A 564 6.24 16.87 17.84
C PRO A 564 5.20 15.76 17.57
N CYS A 565 5.62 14.64 16.97
CA CYS A 565 4.80 13.45 16.72
C CYS A 565 5.01 12.33 17.76
N ALA A 566 5.57 12.62 18.94
CA ALA A 566 5.79 11.64 19.99
C ALA A 566 4.45 11.21 20.64
N ASP A 567 3.77 10.23 20.05
CA ASP A 567 2.44 9.76 20.47
C ASP A 567 2.40 9.23 21.91
N SER A 568 3.53 8.76 22.46
CA SER A 568 3.58 8.31 23.85
C SER A 568 3.52 9.45 24.88
N TYR A 569 3.85 10.69 24.49
CA TYR A 569 3.98 11.80 25.41
C TYR A 569 2.64 12.37 25.92
N PRO A 570 1.58 12.53 25.10
CA PRO A 570 0.28 13.01 25.58
C PRO A 570 -0.31 12.16 26.73
N PRO A 571 -0.34 10.81 26.67
CA PRO A 571 -0.76 10.03 27.83
C PRO A 571 0.10 10.25 29.07
N LEU A 572 1.42 10.42 28.93
CA LEU A 572 2.30 10.68 30.08
C LEU A 572 1.96 12.01 30.76
N LEU A 573 1.60 13.04 29.99
CA LEU A 573 1.12 14.30 30.54
C LEU A 573 -0.21 14.12 31.28
N MET A 574 -1.17 13.39 30.71
CA MET A 574 -2.45 13.09 31.40
C MET A 574 -2.21 12.37 32.71
N TYR A 575 -1.33 11.37 32.73
CA TYR A 575 -1.03 10.64 33.96
C TYR A 575 -0.11 11.40 34.91
N ASN A 576 0.19 12.69 34.67
CA ASN A 576 1.07 13.51 35.51
C ASN A 576 2.44 12.86 35.75
N ALA A 577 3.03 12.30 34.69
CA ALA A 577 4.32 11.64 34.77
C ALA A 577 5.43 12.60 35.23
N SER A 578 6.42 12.05 35.94
CA SER A 578 7.68 12.72 36.22
C SER A 578 8.85 11.90 35.70
N PHE A 579 9.95 12.58 35.38
CA PHE A 579 11.11 11.98 34.74
C PHE A 579 12.33 12.12 35.65
N LYS A 580 13.00 10.99 35.94
CA LYS A 580 14.19 10.95 36.79
C LYS A 580 15.46 10.98 35.94
N LEU A 581 16.25 12.03 36.14
CA LEU A 581 17.52 12.27 35.46
C LEU A 581 18.67 11.95 36.41
N ALA A 582 19.70 11.28 35.92
CA ALA A 582 20.91 10.97 36.69
C ALA A 582 22.15 11.60 36.06
N SER A 583 23.07 12.07 36.89
CA SER A 583 24.40 12.58 36.55
C SER A 583 25.40 12.11 37.62
N THR A 584 26.70 12.32 37.40
CA THR A 584 27.73 12.08 38.44
C THR A 584 27.55 12.96 39.68
N ARG A 585 26.83 14.09 39.57
CA ARG A 585 26.51 14.98 40.69
C ARG A 585 25.28 14.54 41.50
N GLY A 586 24.60 13.47 41.08
CA GLY A 586 23.38 12.95 41.71
C GLY A 586 22.18 12.92 40.76
N THR A 587 21.01 12.68 41.33
CA THR A 587 19.74 12.53 40.61
C THR A 587 18.80 13.69 40.84
N ARG A 588 18.01 14.07 39.83
CA ARG A 588 16.91 15.03 39.96
C ARG A 588 15.66 14.54 39.23
N SER A 589 14.50 15.01 39.67
CA SER A 589 13.22 14.75 39.00
C SER A 589 12.71 16.02 38.32
N ILE A 590 11.99 15.84 37.21
CA ILE A 590 11.32 16.93 36.49
C ILE A 590 9.96 16.45 35.99
N ASP A 591 8.92 17.26 36.19
CA ASP A 591 7.59 16.94 35.68
C ASP A 591 7.57 16.91 34.15
N ALA A 592 6.80 16.00 33.57
CA ALA A 592 6.65 15.88 32.13
C ALA A 592 6.16 17.20 31.49
N LYS A 593 5.27 17.95 32.14
CA LYS A 593 4.80 19.27 31.66
C LYS A 593 5.94 20.29 31.46
N ASN A 594 7.04 20.12 32.20
CA ASN A 594 8.17 21.05 32.25
C ASN A 594 9.39 20.57 31.46
N PHE A 595 9.37 19.34 30.93
CA PHE A 595 10.56 18.70 30.36
C PHE A 595 10.88 19.12 28.92
N ILE A 596 9.87 19.24 28.04
CA ILE A 596 10.06 19.70 26.66
C ILE A 596 10.02 21.24 26.61
N GLU A 597 11.09 21.84 26.10
CA GLU A 597 11.18 23.28 25.88
C GLU A 597 10.50 23.67 24.56
N ARG A 598 10.91 23.00 23.48
CA ARG A 598 10.39 23.13 22.11
C ARG A 598 10.70 21.86 21.32
N ASN A 599 10.20 21.74 20.09
CA ASN A 599 10.51 20.64 19.18
C ASN A 599 12.00 20.25 19.19
N TYR A 600 12.27 18.96 19.41
CA TYR A 600 13.61 18.36 19.47
C TYR A 600 14.55 18.93 20.55
N GLN A 601 14.01 19.65 21.54
CA GLN A 601 14.78 20.23 22.64
C GLN A 601 14.11 20.00 23.99
N THR A 602 14.86 19.40 24.91
CA THR A 602 14.44 19.09 26.28
C THR A 602 15.33 19.78 27.29
N LYS A 603 14.91 19.78 28.56
CA LYS A 603 15.69 20.31 29.70
C LYS A 603 16.74 19.33 30.25
N ILE A 604 17.06 18.26 29.53
CA ILE A 604 18.14 17.34 29.91
C ILE A 604 19.49 18.03 29.72
N LYS A 605 20.37 17.95 30.71
CA LYS A 605 21.74 18.47 30.59
C LYS A 605 22.61 17.50 29.80
N HIS A 606 23.73 18.00 29.28
CA HIS A 606 24.65 17.21 28.45
C HIS A 606 25.26 16.01 29.19
N ASP A 607 25.33 16.07 30.51
CA ASP A 607 25.90 15.06 31.40
C ASP A 607 24.81 14.27 32.16
N GLU A 608 23.57 14.34 31.71
CA GLU A 608 22.43 13.65 32.31
C GLU A 608 21.88 12.55 31.40
N ILE A 609 21.42 11.45 32.03
CA ILE A 609 20.67 10.38 31.38
C ILE A 609 19.27 10.32 31.99
N LEU A 610 18.24 10.19 31.15
CA LEU A 610 16.90 9.81 31.60
C LEU A 610 16.93 8.35 32.04
N THR A 611 16.65 8.10 33.31
CA THR A 611 16.75 6.76 33.91
C THR A 611 15.38 6.11 34.11
N GLU A 612 14.41 6.87 34.62
CA GLU A 612 13.07 6.37 34.93
C GLU A 612 11.99 7.35 34.49
N ILE A 613 10.88 6.80 34.02
CA ILE A 613 9.59 7.46 33.82
C ILE A 613 8.70 7.01 34.99
N ILE A 614 8.27 7.95 35.82
CA ILE A 614 7.50 7.69 37.02
C ILE A 614 6.04 8.09 36.76
N LEU A 615 5.14 7.12 36.82
CA LEU A 615 3.71 7.27 36.60
C LEU A 615 2.94 7.05 37.91
N PRO A 616 2.22 8.05 38.42
CA PRO A 616 1.18 7.85 39.43
C PRO A 616 0.15 6.82 38.94
N ILE A 617 -0.15 5.83 39.77
CA ILE A 617 -1.24 4.87 39.49
C ILE A 617 -2.54 5.66 39.61
N PRO A 618 -3.34 5.79 38.52
CA PRO A 618 -4.61 6.48 38.59
C PRO A 618 -5.53 5.75 39.58
N GLU A 619 -6.27 6.50 40.39
CA GLU A 619 -7.30 5.92 41.23
C GLU A 619 -8.30 5.15 40.34
N LYS A 620 -8.77 4.00 40.82
CA LYS A 620 -9.80 3.21 40.13
C LYS A 620 -11.18 3.89 40.13
N GLU A 621 -11.26 5.20 40.34
CA GLU A 621 -12.48 5.95 40.04
C GLU A 621 -12.85 5.72 38.56
N ASN A 622 -14.14 5.74 38.26
CA ASN A 622 -14.66 5.61 36.89
C ASN A 622 -14.24 6.83 36.04
N TYR A 623 -12.99 6.86 35.60
CA TYR A 623 -12.54 7.80 34.59
C TYR A 623 -12.86 7.27 33.19
N TYR A 624 -13.21 8.19 32.30
CA TYR A 624 -13.51 7.93 30.91
C TYR A 624 -12.43 8.60 30.07
N HIS A 625 -12.13 8.01 28.92
CA HIS A 625 -11.04 8.50 28.10
C HIS A 625 -11.23 8.24 26.62
N SER A 626 -10.63 9.10 25.81
CA SER A 626 -10.57 8.92 24.36
C SER A 626 -9.21 9.38 23.84
N TYR A 627 -8.73 8.72 22.77
CA TYR A 627 -7.48 9.08 22.10
C TYR A 627 -7.63 8.89 20.60
N PHE A 628 -7.49 9.97 19.85
CA PHE A 628 -7.49 9.96 18.39
C PHE A 628 -6.11 10.35 17.86
N GLN A 629 -5.65 9.59 16.85
CA GLN A 629 -4.44 9.86 16.09
C GLN A 629 -4.79 9.85 14.60
N LEU A 630 -4.42 10.92 13.91
CA LEU A 630 -4.66 11.10 12.50
C LEU A 630 -3.33 11.13 11.74
N GLY A 631 -3.23 10.30 10.71
CA GLY A 631 -2.28 10.50 9.63
C GLY A 631 -2.78 9.83 8.35
N ARG A 632 -1.91 9.74 7.35
CA ARG A 632 -2.31 9.41 5.96
C ARG A 632 -2.46 7.91 5.71
N ARG A 633 -1.71 7.08 6.44
CA ARG A 633 -1.74 5.60 6.33
C ARG A 633 -2.09 4.97 7.68
N ASN A 634 -2.42 3.68 7.67
CA ASN A 634 -2.78 2.89 8.85
C ASN A 634 -1.57 2.24 9.53
N ALA A 635 -0.42 2.15 8.86
CA ALA A 635 0.87 1.77 9.46
C ALA A 635 2.01 2.64 8.90
N LEU A 636 3.15 2.64 9.61
CA LEU A 636 4.30 3.51 9.30
C LEU A 636 3.86 4.96 9.09
N ASN A 637 2.94 5.38 9.95
CA ASN A 637 2.23 6.63 9.84
C ASN A 637 2.90 7.67 10.74
N ILE A 638 3.21 8.84 10.19
CA ILE A 638 3.65 9.99 10.98
C ILE A 638 2.40 10.76 11.38
N THR A 639 2.20 10.91 12.69
CA THR A 639 1.07 11.64 13.25
C THR A 639 1.02 13.08 12.76
N ARG A 640 -0.08 13.47 12.10
CA ARG A 640 -0.35 14.84 11.67
C ARG A 640 -1.10 15.64 12.73
N LEU A 641 -2.03 14.99 13.41
CA LEU A 641 -2.83 15.51 14.51
C LEU A 641 -3.10 14.38 15.50
N SER A 642 -3.09 14.70 16.79
CA SER A 642 -3.52 13.79 17.83
C SER A 642 -4.13 14.57 18.99
N VAL A 643 -5.14 13.98 19.59
CA VAL A 643 -5.81 14.50 20.78
C VAL A 643 -6.07 13.34 21.72
N GLY A 644 -5.87 13.57 23.01
CA GLY A 644 -6.44 12.71 24.04
C GLY A 644 -7.28 13.53 25.00
N ILE A 645 -8.28 12.88 25.58
CA ILE A 645 -9.11 13.43 26.65
C ILE A 645 -9.23 12.37 27.75
N ARG A 646 -9.12 12.81 29.00
CA ARG A 646 -9.48 12.01 30.17
C ARG A 646 -10.40 12.83 31.07
N MET A 647 -11.48 12.22 31.55
CA MET A 647 -12.47 12.90 32.40
C MET A 647 -12.91 12.01 33.56
N THR A 648 -13.14 12.63 34.72
CA THR A 648 -13.90 12.03 35.82
C THR A 648 -15.20 12.79 36.04
N PHE A 649 -16.15 12.17 36.72
CA PHE A 649 -17.48 12.75 36.93
C PHE A 649 -17.89 12.64 38.40
N ASP A 650 -18.57 13.68 38.86
CA ASP A 650 -19.32 13.68 40.13
C ASP A 650 -20.80 13.77 39.75
N ASP A 651 -21.55 12.70 40.03
CA ASP A 651 -22.87 12.42 39.44
C ASP A 651 -22.87 12.59 37.91
N ASN A 652 -23.49 13.67 37.41
CA ASN A 652 -23.61 13.99 36.00
C ASN A 652 -22.73 15.16 35.55
N LYS A 653 -21.91 15.73 36.45
CA LYS A 653 -21.03 16.86 36.17
C LYS A 653 -19.58 16.42 36.03
N ILE A 654 -18.85 17.06 35.13
CA ILE A 654 -17.42 16.81 34.93
C ILE A 654 -16.66 17.29 36.18
N LYS A 655 -15.97 16.38 36.87
CA LYS A 655 -15.18 16.66 38.08
C LYS A 655 -13.76 17.07 37.71
N THR A 656 -13.12 16.31 36.82
CA THR A 656 -11.81 16.64 36.24
C THR A 656 -11.82 16.44 34.74
N CYS A 657 -10.99 17.22 34.02
CA CYS A 657 -10.80 17.12 32.58
C CYS A 657 -9.33 17.38 32.25
N ASP A 658 -8.68 16.41 31.61
CA ASP A 658 -7.36 16.56 30.99
C ASP A 658 -7.54 16.48 29.48
N LEU A 659 -7.32 17.59 28.76
CA LEU A 659 -7.40 17.66 27.29
C LEU A 659 -6.03 18.03 26.75
N ILE A 660 -5.42 17.09 26.02
CA ILE A 660 -4.06 17.27 25.50
C ILE A 660 -4.04 17.22 23.99
N SER A 661 -3.47 18.26 23.40
CA SER A 661 -3.08 18.30 22.01
C SER A 661 -1.69 17.72 21.84
N GLY A 662 -1.55 16.64 21.07
CA GLY A 662 -0.26 15.98 20.88
C GLY A 662 0.59 16.62 19.78
N SER A 663 0.02 16.76 18.57
CA SER A 663 0.80 17.13 17.36
C SER A 663 0.30 18.36 16.60
N LEU A 664 -0.55 19.20 17.20
CA LEU A 664 -0.99 20.47 16.59
C LEU A 664 0.00 21.62 16.87
N PHE A 665 0.41 21.76 18.14
CA PHE A 665 1.26 22.85 18.62
C PHE A 665 2.75 22.52 18.50
N SER A 666 3.61 23.41 19.01
CA SER A 666 5.07 23.25 19.00
C SER A 666 5.61 22.24 20.01
N LYS A 667 4.74 21.68 20.85
CA LYS A 667 4.97 20.54 21.75
C LYS A 667 3.61 20.02 22.23
N PRO A 668 3.54 18.80 22.80
CA PRO A 668 2.34 18.34 23.48
C PRO A 668 1.98 19.28 24.64
N VAL A 669 0.73 19.75 24.69
CA VAL A 669 0.25 20.70 25.70
C VAL A 669 -1.20 20.43 26.09
N ASN A 670 -1.51 20.72 27.34
CA ASN A 670 -2.88 20.88 27.83
C ASN A 670 -3.55 22.09 27.16
N ILE A 671 -4.88 22.12 27.18
CA ILE A 671 -5.68 23.27 26.77
C ILE A 671 -6.55 23.72 27.97
N PRO A 672 -5.95 24.39 28.98
CA PRO A 672 -6.61 24.71 30.24
C PRO A 672 -7.90 25.50 30.06
N GLU A 673 -7.94 26.40 29.08
CA GLU A 673 -9.12 27.22 28.80
C GLU A 673 -10.36 26.39 28.45
N ILE A 674 -10.16 25.23 27.80
CA ILE A 674 -11.24 24.29 27.49
C ILE A 674 -11.50 23.36 28.67
N GLU A 675 -10.46 22.90 29.36
CA GLU A 675 -10.58 22.07 30.56
C GLU A 675 -11.45 22.78 31.63
N GLU A 676 -11.12 24.04 31.95
CA GLU A 676 -11.84 24.89 32.91
C GLU A 676 -13.29 25.16 32.48
N MET A 677 -13.53 25.33 31.17
CA MET A 677 -14.87 25.53 30.63
C MET A 677 -15.78 24.32 30.83
N LEU A 678 -15.21 23.11 30.75
CA LEU A 678 -15.93 21.84 30.86
C LEU A 678 -16.18 21.43 32.31
N ILE A 679 -15.25 21.72 33.23
CA ILE A 679 -15.36 21.35 34.65
C ILE A 679 -16.63 21.96 35.28
N GLY A 680 -17.35 21.14 36.05
CA GLY A 680 -18.60 21.49 36.70
C GLY A 680 -19.83 21.51 35.79
N LYS A 681 -19.68 21.22 34.49
CA LYS A 681 -20.78 21.17 33.51
C LYS A 681 -21.23 19.74 33.21
N HIS A 682 -22.41 19.62 32.63
CA HIS A 682 -22.91 18.35 32.08
C HIS A 682 -22.37 18.15 30.66
N LEU A 683 -21.90 16.93 30.36
CA LEU A 683 -21.43 16.58 29.02
C LEU A 683 -22.63 16.26 28.11
N ASN A 684 -23.21 17.28 27.50
CA ASN A 684 -24.31 17.19 26.54
C ASN A 684 -23.91 17.79 25.17
N ASP A 685 -24.77 17.66 24.16
CA ASP A 685 -24.44 18.08 22.78
C ASP A 685 -24.24 19.59 22.64
N GLU A 686 -24.93 20.38 23.47
CA GLU A 686 -24.74 21.83 23.55
C GLU A 686 -23.34 22.16 24.09
N MET A 687 -22.89 21.47 25.14
CA MET A 687 -21.56 21.63 25.71
C MET A 687 -20.46 21.18 24.76
N ILE A 688 -20.67 20.08 24.03
CA ILE A 688 -19.72 19.62 23.01
C ILE A 688 -19.63 20.64 21.87
N SER A 689 -20.74 21.29 21.51
CA SER A 689 -20.75 22.31 20.46
C SER A 689 -20.06 23.60 20.91
N SER A 690 -20.17 23.97 22.19
CA SER A 690 -19.64 25.22 22.72
C SER A 690 -18.10 25.32 22.71
N VAL A 691 -17.38 24.19 22.63
CA VAL A 691 -15.90 24.17 22.58
C VAL A 691 -15.33 24.72 21.28
N GLU A 692 -16.13 24.83 20.21
CA GLU A 692 -15.66 25.20 18.87
C GLU A 692 -15.03 26.59 18.82
N THR A 693 -15.77 27.62 19.25
CA THR A 693 -15.30 29.01 19.15
C THR A 693 -14.04 29.26 19.99
N PRO A 694 -13.95 28.82 21.26
CA PRO A 694 -12.73 28.97 22.04
C PRO A 694 -11.54 28.22 21.44
N LEU A 695 -11.74 26.98 20.96
CA LEU A 695 -10.68 26.22 20.28
C LEU A 695 -10.22 26.93 19.01
N GLN A 696 -11.14 27.45 18.20
CA GLN A 696 -10.80 28.16 16.97
C GLN A 696 -9.88 29.34 17.26
N LYS A 697 -10.16 30.12 18.32
CA LYS A 697 -9.30 31.22 18.76
C LYS A 697 -7.90 30.74 19.16
N ILE A 698 -7.82 29.75 20.06
CA ILE A 698 -6.55 29.19 20.56
C ILE A 698 -5.68 28.66 19.40
N ILE A 699 -6.29 27.95 18.46
CA ILE A 699 -5.59 27.35 17.32
C ILE A 699 -5.17 28.44 16.33
N ASN A 700 -6.01 29.43 16.08
CA ASN A 700 -5.70 30.54 15.18
C ASN A 700 -4.52 31.37 15.71
N ASP A 701 -4.48 31.64 17.01
CA ASP A 701 -3.38 32.37 17.64
C ASP A 701 -2.05 31.59 17.54
N ALA A 702 -2.11 30.25 17.59
CA ALA A 702 -0.92 29.41 17.54
C ALA A 702 -0.41 29.07 16.12
N ILE A 703 -1.33 28.83 15.17
CA ILE A 703 -0.99 28.31 13.83
C ILE A 703 -1.77 28.96 12.68
N GLY A 704 -2.60 29.98 12.92
CA GLY A 704 -3.50 30.56 11.92
C GLY A 704 -2.80 31.03 10.64
N SER A 705 -1.58 31.56 10.77
CA SER A 705 -0.75 32.02 9.65
C SER A 705 -0.14 30.91 8.80
N ARG A 706 -0.23 29.63 9.22
CA ARG A 706 0.33 28.50 8.48
C ARG A 706 -0.60 28.11 7.34
N TRP A 707 -0.07 27.83 6.15
CA TRP A 707 -0.85 27.34 4.99
C TRP A 707 -1.73 26.11 5.28
N SER A 708 -1.33 25.26 6.24
CA SER A 708 -2.07 24.06 6.62
C SER A 708 -3.21 24.31 7.62
N SER A 709 -3.35 25.54 8.15
CA SER A 709 -4.34 25.88 9.19
C SER A 709 -5.77 25.64 8.70
N VAL A 710 -6.05 25.94 7.43
CA VAL A 710 -7.35 25.75 6.77
C VAL A 710 -7.88 24.31 6.84
N TYR A 711 -6.98 23.32 6.94
CA TYR A 711 -7.34 21.92 7.18
C TYR A 711 -7.20 21.56 8.66
N LYS A 712 -6.03 21.85 9.27
CA LYS A 712 -5.70 21.36 10.62
C LYS A 712 -6.63 21.91 11.70
N MET A 713 -7.08 23.16 11.58
CA MET A 713 -7.94 23.80 12.58
C MET A 713 -9.33 23.15 12.66
N PRO A 714 -10.13 23.11 11.57
CA PRO A 714 -11.45 22.48 11.64
C PRO A 714 -11.36 20.98 11.96
N VAL A 715 -10.36 20.27 11.43
CA VAL A 715 -10.17 18.83 11.72
C VAL A 715 -9.81 18.59 13.19
N PHE A 716 -8.94 19.41 13.78
CA PHE A 716 -8.62 19.26 15.20
C PHE A 716 -9.82 19.55 16.10
N ILE A 717 -10.63 20.57 15.77
CA ILE A 717 -11.89 20.85 16.48
C ILE A 717 -12.83 19.64 16.39
N ASN A 718 -13.01 19.07 15.20
CA ASN A 718 -13.82 17.87 15.02
C ASN A 718 -13.28 16.69 15.84
N MET A 719 -11.95 16.48 15.86
CA MET A 719 -11.33 15.43 16.66
C MET A 719 -11.57 15.62 18.18
N VAL A 720 -11.57 16.86 18.67
CA VAL A 720 -11.92 17.16 20.08
C VAL A 720 -13.39 16.84 20.33
N LYS A 721 -14.30 17.30 19.47
CA LYS A 721 -15.74 16.99 19.59
C LYS A 721 -15.99 15.49 19.57
N ASP A 722 -15.37 14.77 18.65
CA ASP A 722 -15.44 13.32 18.53
C ASP A 722 -14.95 12.61 19.79
N ALA A 723 -13.86 13.09 20.41
CA ALA A 723 -13.35 12.56 21.67
C ALA A 723 -14.32 12.79 22.84
N LEU A 724 -15.02 13.92 22.86
CA LEU A 724 -16.06 14.21 23.85
C LEU A 724 -17.30 13.34 23.64
N ILE A 725 -17.70 13.12 22.38
CA ILE A 725 -18.82 12.22 22.03
C ILE A 725 -18.50 10.79 22.46
N ASP A 726 -17.29 10.29 22.17
CA ASP A 726 -16.83 8.95 22.59
C ASP A 726 -16.92 8.79 24.12
N ILE A 727 -16.47 9.79 24.90
CA ILE A 727 -16.60 9.78 26.36
C ILE A 727 -18.09 9.79 26.80
N LYS A 728 -18.94 10.57 26.15
CA LYS A 728 -20.39 10.62 26.42
C LYS A 728 -21.05 9.26 26.17
N GLU A 729 -20.70 8.58 25.07
CA GLU A 729 -21.22 7.26 24.71
C GLU A 729 -20.74 6.17 25.68
N GLN A 730 -19.47 6.19 26.08
CA GLN A 730 -18.93 5.29 27.10
C GLN A 730 -19.67 5.43 28.45
N ARG A 731 -20.13 6.63 28.79
CA ARG A 731 -20.96 6.88 29.97
C ARG A 731 -22.40 6.38 29.82
N GLY A 732 -23.01 6.56 28.65
CA GLY A 732 -24.39 6.11 28.41
C GLY A 732 -24.54 4.59 28.32
N SER A 733 -23.43 3.87 28.10
CA SER A 733 -23.38 2.41 27.98
C SER A 733 -23.11 1.68 29.30
N LYS A 734 -22.82 2.42 30.38
CA LYS A 734 -22.62 1.91 31.75
C LYS A 734 -23.76 2.39 32.63
#